data_AF-A0A1S3XWU3-F1
#
_entry.id   AF-A0A1S3XWU3-F1
#
_cell.length_a   1.000
_cell.length_b   1.000
_cell.length_c   1.000
_cell.angle_alpha   90.00
_cell.angle_beta   90.00
_cell.angle_gamma   90.00
#
_symmetry.space_group_name_H-M   'P 1'
#
loop_
_entity.id
_entity.type
_entity.pdbx_description
1 polymer ?
#
loop_
_entity_poly.entity_id
_entity_poly.type
_entity_poly.pdbx_seq_one_letter_code
_entity_poly.pdbx_strand_id
1 'polypeptide(L)'
;MHRVMEDKLMRQKARILLDEAASWSLLWHLYGKGNEELPEDLILLPTTSHLEACQFVVKNHTAQLCLRIVQWLEGLASKALDLDRKVRGSHVGTYLPSSGIWHHTQRFLKKGVSNPKTINHLDFDAPTREHALQLPDDKKQDESLLEDVWTLLRAGRLEEACSLCRSAGQSWRAATLSPFGGFDQFPSIEALVRNGKNRTLQAIELESGIGHHWRLWKWACYCASEKIADQDGGKYEAAVYATQCSNLKRILPTCTDWESACWAMAKSWLDFQVDVELTRLQPGEGDHFKNFEEAINRSPEFVNGVSQPTAGPDSWPLQVVNQQPRHLSALLQKLHSSDTVHEIVARSCKEQQRQIEMNLMLGDIPSLLDVIWSWISPSEDDATFFKPHGDPQMMRLGAHLVLVLRYLLEDQMKDEFREKLLTVGDLILHMYTMFLFTKQHEELIGIYASQLARHRCIDLFVHMMELRLNSSVHVRYKIFLSAIEYLPFAPEDDSKGSFEEIIERVLSRSREIGVGKYDNETDVAEQHRLQSLQKALVIQWLCFTPPSTVNNSRSVSMKLLFRALTHSNVLFREFALISMWRVPAMPVGAHTLLSLLAEPLKQLSDDLVSIESHEFSEKLKEFQDWSEFYSCDATYRNWLKVELENAEISPVELSDEEKQNEVIAARETLDTSLLLLQREENPWLVPTEDHILESDEPVFLELHATAMLCSSSGDCLAPDATLCTTLMSALYSSVSEEEVLNCQIMVSVSISSRDNYCVEVVLRCLATEKDGLGSHQFHDGGILAAMLAAGFKGELIRFQAGVTLEISRLDAWYSGSDGSIEGPATYIVHGLCRRCCIPEVVLRCMQVCVSLVGSGNPPNSHDELINLVTNPETGFIRLFSQRQLQEFLLFEREYTIYKMELEEEQTA
;
A
#
# COMPACT_ATOMS: atom_id res chain seq x y z
N MET A 1 -25.60 -10.34 30.92
CA MET A 1 -24.44 -10.99 30.30
C MET A 1 -23.92 -10.20 29.09
N HIS A 2 -24.74 -9.88 28.09
CA HIS A 2 -24.34 -9.06 26.92
C HIS A 2 -23.69 -7.72 27.28
N ARG A 3 -24.33 -6.90 28.13
CA ARG A 3 -23.77 -5.60 28.58
C ARG A 3 -22.44 -5.71 29.32
N VAL A 4 -22.20 -6.81 30.04
CA VAL A 4 -20.95 -7.04 30.78
C VAL A 4 -19.83 -7.45 29.82
N MET A 5 -20.16 -8.25 28.81
CA MET A 5 -19.21 -8.63 27.75
C MET A 5 -18.84 -7.42 26.87
N GLU A 6 -19.82 -6.58 26.55
CA GLU A 6 -19.65 -5.33 25.80
C GLU A 6 -18.80 -4.32 26.58
N ASP A 7 -19.07 -4.11 27.87
CA ASP A 7 -18.23 -3.25 28.75
C ASP A 7 -16.80 -3.79 28.84
N LYS A 8 -16.62 -5.11 28.96
CA LYS A 8 -15.28 -5.72 28.98
C LYS A 8 -14.52 -5.48 27.66
N LEU A 9 -15.19 -5.62 26.52
CA LEU A 9 -14.61 -5.37 25.20
C LEU A 9 -14.23 -3.89 25.02
N MET A 10 -15.11 -2.97 25.44
CA MET A 10 -14.86 -1.53 25.36
C MET A 10 -13.67 -1.13 26.23
N ARG A 11 -13.54 -1.67 27.44
CA ARG A 11 -12.38 -1.44 28.32
C ARG A 11 -11.09 -1.98 27.72
N GLN A 12 -11.13 -3.17 27.09
CA GLN A 12 -9.98 -3.73 26.41
C GLN A 12 -9.54 -2.84 25.24
N LYS A 13 -10.49 -2.38 24.41
CA LYS A 13 -10.21 -1.47 23.29
C LYS A 13 -9.67 -0.13 23.78
N ALA A 14 -10.24 0.43 24.85
CA ALA A 14 -9.77 1.67 25.45
C ALA A 14 -8.33 1.54 25.95
N ARG A 15 -7.98 0.40 26.58
CA ARG A 15 -6.62 0.13 27.03
C ARG A 15 -5.64 0.11 25.86
N ILE A 16 -5.94 -0.61 24.78
CA ILE A 16 -5.05 -0.67 23.61
C ILE A 16 -4.83 0.73 23.00
N LEU A 17 -5.89 1.54 22.91
CA LEU A 17 -5.78 2.91 22.40
C LEU A 17 -4.98 3.83 23.33
N LEU A 18 -5.06 3.64 24.65
CA LEU A 18 -4.26 4.39 25.62
C LEU A 18 -2.78 3.98 25.53
N ASP A 19 -2.50 2.68 25.40
CA ASP A 19 -1.13 2.18 25.23
C ASP A 19 -0.53 2.71 23.92
N GLU A 20 -1.30 2.75 22.83
CA GLU A 20 -0.84 3.37 21.58
C GLU A 20 -0.62 4.88 21.71
N ALA A 21 -1.53 5.60 22.40
CA ALA A 21 -1.36 7.02 22.67
C ALA A 21 -0.12 7.31 23.54
N ALA A 22 0.26 6.37 24.42
CA ALA A 22 1.50 6.45 25.18
C ALA A 22 2.74 6.37 24.27
N SER A 23 2.77 5.43 23.33
CA SER A 23 3.82 5.30 22.30
C SER A 23 3.95 6.56 21.44
N TRP A 24 2.83 7.15 20.97
CA TRP A 24 2.86 8.42 20.24
C TRP A 24 3.35 9.59 21.10
N SER A 25 2.93 9.64 22.36
CA SER A 25 3.39 10.64 23.30
C SER A 25 4.88 10.50 23.58
N LEU A 26 5.43 9.28 23.63
CA LEU A 26 6.88 9.05 23.76
C LEU A 26 7.61 9.64 22.56
N LEU A 27 7.18 9.33 21.34
CA LEU A 27 7.79 9.85 20.11
C LEU A 27 7.82 11.39 20.10
N TRP A 28 6.75 12.05 20.58
CA TRP A 28 6.72 13.49 20.77
C TRP A 28 7.77 13.99 21.78
N HIS A 29 7.95 13.32 22.92
CA HIS A 29 8.97 13.71 23.90
C HIS A 29 10.39 13.49 23.36
N LEU A 30 10.61 12.42 22.60
CA LEU A 30 11.92 12.07 22.05
C LEU A 30 12.33 12.97 20.88
N TYR A 31 11.43 13.25 19.94
CA TYR A 31 11.76 13.95 18.68
C TYR A 31 10.97 15.24 18.45
N GLY A 32 9.76 15.37 19.01
CA GLY A 32 8.90 16.53 18.81
C GLY A 32 9.24 17.73 19.69
N LYS A 33 9.72 17.50 20.92
CA LYS A 33 10.31 18.56 21.75
C LYS A 33 11.68 18.96 21.18
N GLY A 34 11.78 20.20 20.70
CA GLY A 34 13.06 20.79 20.28
C GLY A 34 14.10 20.76 21.40
N ASN A 35 15.38 20.88 21.05
CA ASN A 35 16.42 21.10 22.05
C ASN A 35 16.26 22.53 22.59
N GLU A 36 15.71 22.65 23.79
CA GLU A 36 15.57 23.93 24.46
C GLU A 36 16.96 24.46 24.85
N GLU A 37 17.24 25.70 24.47
CA GLU A 37 18.44 26.41 24.90
C GLU A 37 18.21 27.06 26.26
N LEU A 38 19.27 27.17 27.04
CA LEU A 38 19.21 27.84 28.33
C LEU A 38 19.05 29.35 28.13
N PRO A 39 18.04 29.98 28.75
CA PRO A 39 17.88 31.43 28.68
C PRO A 39 19.09 32.15 29.30
N GLU A 40 19.77 32.99 28.51
CA GLU A 40 20.97 33.72 28.94
C GLU A 40 20.71 34.59 30.18
N ASP A 41 19.49 35.11 30.30
CA ASP A 41 19.07 35.97 31.40
C ASP A 41 19.01 35.24 32.74
N LEU A 42 18.88 33.91 32.76
CA LEU A 42 18.84 33.07 33.97
C LEU A 42 20.23 32.60 34.43
N ILE A 43 21.26 32.80 33.62
CA ILE A 43 22.64 32.39 33.97
C ILE A 43 23.15 33.26 35.12
N LEU A 44 23.49 32.61 36.24
CA LEU A 44 24.10 33.21 37.41
C LEU A 44 25.56 32.80 37.52
N LEU A 45 26.43 33.75 37.86
CA LEU A 45 27.84 33.52 38.14
C LEU A 45 28.17 34.04 39.56
N PRO A 46 28.75 33.23 40.46
CA PRO A 46 29.05 31.79 40.30
C PRO A 46 27.77 30.93 40.17
N THR A 47 27.86 29.80 39.47
CA THR A 47 26.71 28.92 39.18
C THR A 47 26.19 28.24 40.45
N THR A 48 24.90 27.90 40.45
CA THR A 48 24.29 27.06 41.49
C THR A 48 24.25 25.60 41.06
N SER A 49 24.13 24.66 41.99
CA SER A 49 23.99 23.23 41.65
C SER A 49 22.80 22.94 40.73
N HIS A 50 21.67 23.62 40.95
CA HIS A 50 20.49 23.46 40.08
C HIS A 50 20.74 23.98 38.66
N LEU A 51 21.36 25.16 38.52
CA LEU A 51 21.70 25.71 37.21
C LEU A 51 22.68 24.80 36.46
N GLU A 52 23.67 24.27 37.17
CA GLU A 52 24.65 23.34 36.62
C GLU A 52 24.00 22.02 36.18
N ALA A 53 23.10 21.46 37.00
CA ALA A 53 22.36 20.26 36.67
C ALA A 53 21.55 20.45 35.38
N CYS A 54 20.85 21.59 35.23
CA CYS A 54 20.14 21.92 34.01
C CYS A 54 21.10 22.10 32.82
N GLN A 55 22.25 22.75 33.00
CA GLN A 55 23.29 22.87 31.97
C GLN A 55 23.83 21.53 31.50
N PHE A 56 24.09 20.61 32.43
CA PHE A 56 24.55 19.27 32.12
C PHE A 56 23.50 18.49 31.32
N VAL A 57 22.24 18.50 31.76
CA VAL A 57 21.17 17.76 31.09
C VAL A 57 20.89 18.30 29.68
N VAL A 58 21.00 19.61 29.46
CA VAL A 58 20.86 20.22 28.12
C VAL A 58 22.01 19.82 27.19
N LYS A 59 23.24 19.72 27.70
CA LYS A 59 24.43 19.42 26.90
C LYS A 59 24.66 17.92 26.67
N ASN A 60 24.28 17.07 27.61
CA ASN A 60 24.54 15.63 27.56
C ASN A 60 23.34 14.89 26.96
N HIS A 61 23.53 14.30 25.77
CA HIS A 61 22.46 13.60 25.05
C HIS A 61 21.80 12.47 25.86
N THR A 62 22.59 11.68 26.61
CA THR A 62 22.08 10.58 27.43
C THR A 62 21.23 11.10 28.60
N ALA A 63 21.70 12.14 29.29
CA ALA A 63 20.96 12.75 30.39
C ALA A 63 19.66 13.41 29.88
N GLN A 64 19.73 14.08 28.72
CA GLN A 64 18.58 14.68 28.06
C GLN A 64 17.53 13.63 27.65
N LEU A 65 17.98 12.50 27.10
CA LEU A 65 17.11 11.36 26.77
C LEU A 65 16.41 10.81 28.02
N CYS A 66 17.16 10.62 29.11
CA CYS A 66 16.60 10.18 30.40
C CYS A 66 15.56 11.17 30.94
N LEU A 67 15.84 12.47 30.88
CA LEU A 67 14.90 13.52 31.26
C LEU A 67 13.60 13.42 30.45
N ARG A 68 13.70 13.28 29.11
CA ARG A 68 12.54 13.15 28.23
C ARG A 68 11.68 11.93 28.57
N ILE A 69 12.32 10.79 28.87
CA ILE A 69 11.65 9.57 29.32
C ILE A 69 10.92 9.79 30.65
N VAL A 70 11.57 10.43 31.63
CA VAL A 70 10.95 10.72 32.94
C VAL A 70 9.75 11.65 32.77
N GLN A 71 9.90 12.75 32.03
CA GLN A 71 8.81 13.68 31.74
C GLN A 71 7.63 13.00 31.02
N TRP A 72 7.91 12.09 30.09
CA TRP A 72 6.88 11.31 29.42
C TRP A 72 6.09 10.44 30.41
N LEU A 73 6.78 9.66 31.24
CA LEU A 73 6.15 8.76 32.22
C LEU A 73 5.36 9.53 33.29
N GLU A 74 5.91 10.64 33.78
CA GLU A 74 5.21 11.54 34.71
C GLU A 74 3.98 12.17 34.03
N GLY A 75 4.10 12.55 32.75
CA GLY A 75 2.99 13.05 31.95
C GLY A 75 1.87 12.02 31.76
N LEU A 76 2.20 10.74 31.55
CA LEU A 76 1.22 9.66 31.47
C LEU A 76 0.48 9.48 32.80
N ALA A 77 1.23 9.40 33.90
CA ALA A 77 0.65 9.27 35.24
C ALA A 77 -0.22 10.48 35.60
N SER A 78 0.21 11.69 35.26
CA SER A 78 -0.54 12.92 35.49
C SER A 78 -1.86 12.95 34.70
N LYS A 79 -1.84 12.57 33.41
CA LYS A 79 -3.05 12.44 32.60
C LYS A 79 -4.01 11.38 33.13
N ALA A 80 -3.49 10.25 33.61
CA ALA A 80 -4.29 9.20 34.22
C ALA A 80 -5.01 9.72 35.48
N LEU A 81 -4.34 10.52 36.30
CA LEU A 81 -4.96 11.18 37.47
C LEU A 81 -6.03 12.19 37.07
N ASP A 82 -5.81 12.98 36.02
CA ASP A 82 -6.81 13.95 35.56
C ASP A 82 -8.07 13.25 35.01
N LEU A 83 -7.91 12.07 34.40
CA LEU A 83 -9.04 11.23 33.99
C LEU A 83 -9.78 10.65 35.20
N ASP A 84 -9.08 10.13 36.20
CA ASP A 84 -9.70 9.60 37.42
C ASP A 84 -10.42 10.71 38.20
N ARG A 85 -9.84 11.92 38.24
CA ARG A 85 -10.45 13.12 38.86
C ARG A 85 -11.80 13.47 38.24
N LYS A 86 -11.99 13.28 36.93
CA LYS A 86 -13.28 13.51 36.26
C LYS A 86 -14.36 12.53 36.69
N VAL A 87 -13.97 11.33 37.13
CA VAL A 87 -14.89 10.25 37.52
C VAL A 87 -15.12 10.21 39.04
N ARG A 88 -14.05 10.32 39.83
CA ARG A 88 -14.06 10.17 41.30
C ARG A 88 -14.06 11.49 42.08
N GLY A 89 -13.88 12.63 41.41
CA GLY A 89 -13.79 13.95 42.04
C GLY A 89 -12.36 14.33 42.43
N SER A 90 -12.20 15.35 43.28
CA SER A 90 -10.90 15.97 43.59
C SER A 90 -9.96 15.16 44.49
N HIS A 91 -10.36 13.97 44.93
CA HIS A 91 -9.56 13.14 45.83
C HIS A 91 -8.63 12.25 45.02
N VAL A 92 -7.36 12.24 45.39
CA VAL A 92 -6.38 11.28 44.85
C VAL A 92 -6.52 10.00 45.66
N GLY A 93 -6.66 8.87 44.96
CA GLY A 93 -6.62 7.54 45.55
C GLY A 93 -7.59 7.30 46.72
N THR A 94 -7.09 6.82 47.86
CA THR A 94 -7.93 6.21 48.91
C THR A 94 -7.94 6.93 50.26
N TYR A 95 -7.06 7.91 50.46
CA TYR A 95 -7.00 8.67 51.70
C TYR A 95 -8.27 9.51 51.91
N LEU A 96 -8.78 9.44 53.14
CA LEU A 96 -9.91 10.25 53.59
C LEU A 96 -9.42 11.23 54.67
N PRO A 97 -9.75 12.54 54.57
CA PRO A 97 -9.35 13.52 55.57
C PRO A 97 -9.78 13.10 56.99
N SER A 98 -8.83 13.07 57.92
CA SER A 98 -9.06 12.68 59.31
C SER A 98 -9.11 13.91 60.24
N SER A 99 -9.66 13.75 61.45
CA SER A 99 -9.78 14.81 62.47
C SER A 99 -8.47 15.11 63.21
N GLY A 100 -7.34 15.11 62.50
CA GLY A 100 -6.00 15.39 63.01
C GLY A 100 -5.04 14.19 63.03
N ILE A 101 -3.77 14.49 63.29
CA ILE A 101 -2.66 13.51 63.29
C ILE A 101 -2.89 12.45 64.38
N TRP A 102 -2.77 11.18 64.00
CA TRP A 102 -2.86 10.00 64.87
C TRP A 102 -3.97 10.11 65.91
N HIS A 103 -5.15 10.53 65.48
CA HIS A 103 -6.25 10.91 66.36
C HIS A 103 -6.71 9.73 67.24
N HIS A 104 -6.65 8.48 66.76
CA HIS A 104 -7.01 7.31 67.56
C HIS A 104 -5.95 7.05 68.64
N THR A 105 -4.68 7.13 68.29
CA THR A 105 -3.52 6.97 69.18
C THR A 105 -3.51 8.07 70.24
N GLN A 106 -3.76 9.32 69.85
CA GLN A 106 -3.92 10.45 70.78
C GLN A 106 -5.06 10.19 71.78
N ARG A 107 -6.22 9.71 71.33
CA ARG A 107 -7.34 9.38 72.21
C ARG A 107 -7.02 8.22 73.14
N PHE A 108 -6.28 7.23 72.66
CA PHE A 108 -5.83 6.08 73.44
C PHE A 108 -4.88 6.51 74.55
N LEU A 109 -3.90 7.35 74.25
CA LEU A 109 -2.96 7.92 75.23
C LEU A 109 -3.68 8.80 76.27
N LYS A 110 -4.64 9.64 75.84
CA LYS A 110 -5.46 10.46 76.76
C LYS A 110 -6.28 9.64 77.75
N LYS A 111 -6.61 8.38 77.44
CA LYS A 111 -7.33 7.47 78.34
C LYS A 111 -6.42 6.82 79.39
N GLY A 112 -5.11 7.10 79.38
CA GLY A 112 -4.15 6.54 80.33
C GLY A 112 -3.88 5.04 80.14
N VAL A 113 -4.28 4.47 79.00
CA VAL A 113 -4.03 3.06 78.68
C VAL A 113 -2.61 2.95 78.12
N SER A 114 -1.69 2.36 78.89
CA SER A 114 -0.32 2.12 78.44
C SER A 114 -0.18 0.71 77.86
N ASN A 115 0.30 0.64 76.62
CA ASN A 115 0.70 -0.61 75.97
C ASN A 115 2.17 -0.47 75.58
N PRO A 116 3.08 -1.37 76.02
CA PRO A 116 4.50 -1.28 75.69
C PRO A 116 4.80 -1.38 74.18
N LYS A 117 3.82 -1.80 73.36
CA LYS A 117 3.93 -1.85 71.90
C LYS A 117 3.41 -0.59 71.18
N THR A 118 2.85 0.37 71.92
CA THR A 118 2.27 1.60 71.36
C THR A 118 3.11 2.82 71.72
N ILE A 119 3.28 3.74 70.77
CA ILE A 119 4.04 4.98 70.97
C ILE A 119 3.45 5.83 72.12
N ASN A 120 4.32 6.48 72.88
CA ASN A 120 3.95 7.37 74.00
C ASN A 120 4.00 8.84 73.63
N HIS A 121 4.75 9.20 72.58
CA HIS A 121 4.82 10.56 72.04
C HIS A 121 4.17 10.63 70.65
N LEU A 122 3.68 11.83 70.31
CA LEU A 122 2.94 12.10 69.06
C LEU A 122 3.77 12.92 68.05
N ASP A 123 5.09 12.93 68.21
CA ASP A 123 6.04 13.44 67.22
C ASP A 123 6.35 12.38 66.15
N PHE A 124 6.69 12.85 64.95
CA PHE A 124 6.81 12.01 63.75
C PHE A 124 7.93 10.95 63.85
N ASP A 125 8.94 11.17 64.68
CA ASP A 125 10.03 10.23 64.90
C ASP A 125 9.75 9.23 66.04
N ALA A 126 8.63 9.38 66.78
CA ALA A 126 8.27 8.48 67.89
C ALA A 126 8.25 7.00 67.49
N PRO A 127 7.70 6.59 66.33
CA PRO A 127 7.71 5.18 65.93
C PRO A 127 9.13 4.61 65.78
N THR A 128 10.04 5.41 65.23
CA THR A 128 11.43 5.00 65.00
C THR A 128 12.28 5.09 66.27
N ARG A 129 12.07 6.12 67.09
CA ARG A 129 12.81 6.39 68.33
C ARG A 129 12.42 5.45 69.46
N GLU A 130 11.14 5.13 69.59
CA GLU A 130 10.60 4.28 70.66
C GLU A 130 10.55 2.79 70.27
N HIS A 131 10.79 2.47 68.99
CA HIS A 131 10.59 1.12 68.44
C HIS A 131 9.18 0.56 68.74
N ALA A 132 8.17 1.44 68.65
CA ALA A 132 6.77 1.16 68.95
C ALA A 132 5.87 1.65 67.81
N LEU A 133 4.63 1.17 67.74
CA LEU A 133 3.73 1.48 66.62
C LEU A 133 2.55 2.37 67.06
N GLN A 134 2.07 3.21 66.16
CA GLN A 134 0.74 3.82 66.32
C GLN A 134 -0.37 2.76 66.26
N LEU A 135 -1.59 3.13 66.65
CA LEU A 135 -2.73 2.22 66.53
C LEU A 135 -2.98 1.82 65.06
N PRO A 136 -3.50 0.60 64.80
CA PRO A 136 -3.67 0.08 63.45
C PRO A 136 -4.47 0.99 62.50
N ASP A 137 -5.50 1.69 63.01
CA ASP A 137 -6.32 2.59 62.20
C ASP A 137 -5.52 3.81 61.72
N ASP A 138 -4.72 4.41 62.60
CA ASP A 138 -3.86 5.55 62.25
C ASP A 138 -2.71 5.11 61.34
N LYS A 139 -2.19 3.88 61.54
CA LYS A 139 -1.17 3.26 60.67
C LYS A 139 -1.70 3.06 59.25
N LYS A 140 -2.93 2.55 59.14
CA LYS A 140 -3.60 2.38 57.84
C LYS A 140 -3.88 3.71 57.16
N GLN A 141 -4.27 4.75 57.91
CA GLN A 141 -4.47 6.09 57.36
C GLN A 141 -3.17 6.69 56.81
N ASP A 142 -2.05 6.52 57.54
CA ASP A 142 -0.74 6.97 57.07
C ASP A 142 -0.29 6.24 55.81
N GLU A 143 -0.50 4.92 55.74
CA GLU A 143 -0.16 4.14 54.55
C GLU A 143 -1.00 4.56 53.34
N SER A 144 -2.31 4.79 53.49
CA SER A 144 -3.17 5.33 52.42
C SER A 144 -2.75 6.74 52.00
N LEU A 145 -2.41 7.63 52.94
CA LEU A 145 -1.90 8.97 52.63
C LEU A 145 -0.61 8.88 51.80
N LEU A 146 0.31 8.00 52.19
CA LEU A 146 1.59 7.84 51.52
C LEU A 146 1.48 7.13 50.17
N GLU A 147 0.51 6.25 49.98
CA GLU A 147 0.14 5.68 48.69
C GLU A 147 -0.31 6.77 47.70
N ASP A 148 -1.11 7.72 48.17
CA ASP A 148 -1.60 8.84 47.37
C ASP A 148 -0.48 9.86 47.08
N VAL A 149 0.39 10.12 48.06
CA VAL A 149 1.62 10.91 47.88
C VAL A 149 2.55 10.25 46.86
N TRP A 150 2.80 8.95 46.98
CA TRP A 150 3.57 8.16 46.02
C TRP A 150 3.01 8.29 44.60
N THR A 151 1.69 8.22 44.48
CA THR A 151 1.00 8.37 43.19
C THR A 151 1.18 9.78 42.60
N LEU A 152 1.12 10.82 43.43
CA LEU A 152 1.35 12.20 42.99
C LEU A 152 2.81 12.45 42.60
N LEU A 153 3.78 11.87 43.31
CA LEU A 153 5.20 11.98 42.98
C LEU A 153 5.52 11.33 41.63
N ARG A 154 4.97 10.14 41.36
CA ARG A 154 5.09 9.49 40.04
C ARG A 154 4.47 10.28 38.89
N ALA A 155 3.57 11.20 39.19
CA ALA A 155 2.94 12.09 38.23
C ALA A 155 3.63 13.45 38.10
N GLY A 156 4.78 13.67 38.76
CA GLY A 156 5.48 14.97 38.78
C GLY A 156 4.70 16.07 39.53
N ARG A 157 3.64 15.74 40.27
CA ARG A 157 2.74 16.69 40.96
C ARG A 157 3.20 16.96 42.39
N LEU A 158 4.46 17.36 42.55
CA LEU A 158 5.11 17.57 43.86
C LEU A 158 4.33 18.54 44.76
N GLU A 159 3.83 19.65 44.19
CA GLU A 159 3.07 20.66 44.95
C GLU A 159 1.76 20.11 45.50
N GLU A 160 1.07 19.25 44.75
CA GLU A 160 -0.15 18.61 45.22
C GLU A 160 0.13 17.56 46.28
N ALA A 161 1.24 16.82 46.16
CA ALA A 161 1.70 15.91 47.21
C ALA A 161 1.98 16.67 48.51
N CYS A 162 2.64 17.84 48.41
CA CYS A 162 2.89 18.70 49.57
C CYS A 162 1.60 19.29 50.15
N SER A 163 0.67 19.73 49.31
CA SER A 163 -0.65 20.22 49.72
C SER A 163 -1.45 19.12 50.44
N LEU A 164 -1.42 17.90 49.92
CA LEU A 164 -2.07 16.74 50.52
C LEU A 164 -1.49 16.45 51.92
N CYS A 165 -0.17 16.41 52.07
CA CYS A 165 0.49 16.27 53.37
C CYS A 165 0.09 17.38 54.35
N ARG A 166 0.07 18.66 53.92
CA ARG A 166 -0.35 19.79 54.76
C ARG A 166 -1.82 19.67 55.17
N SER A 167 -2.70 19.27 54.25
CA SER A 167 -4.13 19.10 54.50
C SER A 167 -4.42 17.96 55.49
N ALA A 168 -3.58 16.92 55.48
CA ALA A 168 -3.62 15.82 56.45
C ALA A 168 -3.06 16.20 57.83
N GLY A 169 -2.58 17.44 58.01
CA GLY A 169 -1.90 17.91 59.22
C GLY A 169 -0.44 17.51 59.32
N GLN A 170 0.12 16.84 58.31
CA GLN A 170 1.48 16.29 58.31
C GLN A 170 2.47 17.20 57.58
N SER A 171 2.54 18.46 57.99
CA SER A 171 3.38 19.48 57.34
C SER A 171 4.88 19.14 57.31
N TRP A 172 5.37 18.28 58.22
CA TRP A 172 6.76 17.81 58.18
C TRP A 172 7.04 16.99 56.93
N ARG A 173 6.09 16.14 56.48
CA ARG A 173 6.24 15.37 55.23
C ARG A 173 6.32 16.29 54.01
N ALA A 174 5.53 17.36 53.99
CA ALA A 174 5.65 18.38 52.95
C ALA A 174 7.02 19.08 52.97
N ALA A 175 7.54 19.40 54.16
CA ALA A 175 8.86 20.00 54.30
C ALA A 175 10.01 19.07 53.86
N THR A 176 9.87 17.76 54.06
CA THR A 176 10.86 16.77 53.60
C THR A 176 10.82 16.52 52.10
N LEU A 177 9.63 16.65 51.47
CA LEU A 177 9.44 16.45 50.03
C LEU A 177 9.95 17.64 49.19
N SER A 178 9.86 18.85 49.73
CA SER A 178 10.30 20.08 49.05
C SER A 178 11.39 20.79 49.87
N PRO A 179 12.64 20.28 49.86
CA PRO A 179 13.74 20.91 50.56
C PRO A 179 14.04 22.32 50.01
N PHE A 180 14.80 23.11 50.78
CA PHE A 180 15.27 24.45 50.38
C PHE A 180 14.19 25.50 50.11
N GLY A 181 13.00 25.36 50.69
CA GLY A 181 11.98 26.42 50.67
C GLY A 181 11.01 26.35 49.49
N GLY A 182 10.78 25.16 48.92
CA GLY A 182 9.76 24.95 47.89
C GLY A 182 10.21 25.21 46.45
N PHE A 183 11.52 25.36 46.22
CA PHE A 183 12.05 25.44 44.86
C PHE A 183 12.04 24.08 44.19
N ASP A 184 11.70 24.05 42.90
CA ASP A 184 11.74 22.81 42.12
C ASP A 184 13.19 22.48 41.72
N GLN A 185 13.73 21.41 42.30
CA GLN A 185 15.10 20.96 42.01
C GLN A 185 15.18 20.01 40.80
N PHE A 186 14.06 19.76 40.09
CA PHE A 186 14.08 18.94 38.89
C PHE A 186 15.01 19.56 37.83
N PRO A 187 15.91 18.79 37.19
CA PRO A 187 16.96 19.33 36.32
C PRO A 187 16.42 19.60 34.91
N SER A 188 15.39 20.46 34.81
CA SER A 188 14.77 20.88 33.54
C SER A 188 14.76 22.41 33.39
N ILE A 189 14.62 22.88 32.15
CA ILE A 189 14.54 24.32 31.86
C ILE A 189 13.25 24.91 32.43
N GLU A 190 12.13 24.18 32.37
CA GLU A 190 10.87 24.66 32.93
C GLU A 190 10.96 24.89 34.45
N ALA A 191 11.66 24.00 35.16
CA ALA A 191 11.95 24.14 36.58
C ALA A 191 12.81 25.38 36.87
N LEU A 192 13.85 25.59 36.06
CA LEU A 192 14.75 26.74 36.18
C LEU A 192 14.02 28.07 35.93
N VAL A 193 13.18 28.12 34.90
CA VAL A 193 12.34 29.30 34.58
C VAL A 193 11.36 29.59 35.71
N ARG A 194 10.70 28.56 36.26
CA ARG A 194 9.76 28.70 37.38
C ARG A 194 10.45 29.23 38.64
N ASN A 195 11.64 28.75 38.95
CA ASN A 195 12.40 29.19 40.13
C ASN A 195 13.00 30.59 39.95
N GLY A 196 13.34 30.98 38.71
CA GLY A 196 14.06 32.20 38.41
C GLY A 196 15.46 32.23 39.04
N LYS A 197 15.99 33.43 39.26
CA LYS A 197 17.32 33.63 39.87
C LYS A 197 17.31 33.29 41.36
N ASN A 198 17.66 32.06 41.70
CA ASN A 198 17.71 31.59 43.08
C ASN A 198 18.96 32.08 43.84
N ARG A 199 18.95 33.37 44.20
CA ARG A 199 20.04 34.00 44.98
C ARG A 199 20.22 33.40 46.37
N THR A 200 19.16 32.85 46.94
CA THR A 200 19.21 32.19 48.26
C THR A 200 20.03 30.90 48.17
N LEU A 201 19.77 30.06 47.18
CA LEU A 201 20.57 28.86 46.92
C LEU A 201 22.03 29.23 46.63
N GLN A 202 22.26 30.25 45.79
CA GLN A 202 23.60 30.74 45.48
C GLN A 202 24.38 31.16 46.74
N ALA A 203 23.75 31.88 47.67
CA ALA A 203 24.38 32.28 48.92
C ALA A 203 24.74 31.07 49.80
N ILE A 204 23.83 30.10 49.93
CA ILE A 204 24.04 28.87 50.71
C ILE A 204 25.21 28.06 50.16
N GLU A 205 25.30 27.94 48.84
CA GLU A 205 26.34 27.16 48.17
C GLU A 205 27.70 27.86 48.14
N LEU A 206 27.72 29.20 48.15
CA LEU A 206 28.94 29.97 48.36
C LEU A 206 29.53 29.73 49.75
N GLU A 207 28.70 29.56 50.77
CA GLU A 207 29.14 29.33 52.16
C GLU A 207 29.55 27.88 52.42
N SER A 208 28.81 26.91 51.87
CA SER A 208 28.94 25.49 52.23
C SER A 208 29.43 24.58 51.10
N GLY A 209 29.67 25.13 49.92
CA GLY A 209 30.05 24.39 48.71
C GLY A 209 28.84 23.98 47.86
N ILE A 210 29.08 23.92 46.54
CA ILE A 210 28.06 23.56 45.55
C ILE A 210 27.50 22.16 45.80
N GLY A 211 26.16 22.05 45.88
CA GLY A 211 25.46 20.78 46.07
C GLY A 211 25.64 20.09 47.43
N HIS A 212 26.40 20.66 48.38
CA HIS A 212 26.70 20.00 49.66
C HIS A 212 25.44 19.69 50.48
N HIS A 213 24.58 20.70 50.68
CA HIS A 213 23.33 20.53 51.41
C HIS A 213 22.36 19.56 50.74
N TRP A 214 22.34 19.53 49.40
CA TRP A 214 21.52 18.60 48.63
C TRP A 214 21.93 17.15 48.89
N ARG A 215 23.22 16.85 48.87
CA ARG A 215 23.74 15.51 49.22
C ARG A 215 23.40 15.12 50.64
N LEU A 216 23.53 16.04 51.60
CA LEU A 216 23.16 15.79 52.99
C LEU A 216 21.68 15.43 53.14
N TRP A 217 20.80 16.16 52.45
CA TRP A 217 19.37 15.86 52.43
C TRP A 217 19.08 14.51 51.79
N LYS A 218 19.69 14.20 50.63
CA LYS A 218 19.50 12.90 49.99
C LYS A 218 20.06 11.75 50.86
N TRP A 219 21.16 11.96 51.59
CA TRP A 219 21.69 11.00 52.58
C TRP A 219 20.70 10.76 53.72
N ALA A 220 20.09 11.82 54.27
CA ALA A 220 19.06 11.68 55.29
C ALA A 220 17.85 10.89 54.77
N CYS A 221 17.43 11.14 53.52
CA CYS A 221 16.36 10.38 52.86
C CYS A 221 16.73 8.91 52.67
N TYR A 222 17.99 8.61 52.31
CA TYR A 222 18.50 7.23 52.23
C TYR A 222 18.41 6.51 53.57
N CYS A 223 18.96 7.11 54.64
CA CYS A 223 18.88 6.54 55.98
C CYS A 223 17.43 6.35 56.46
N ALA A 224 16.53 7.29 56.15
CA ALA A 224 15.11 7.17 56.45
C ALA A 224 14.48 5.99 55.70
N SER A 225 14.72 5.88 54.38
CA SER A 225 14.16 4.81 53.55
C SER A 225 14.55 3.41 54.02
N GLU A 226 15.82 3.20 54.44
CA GLU A 226 16.27 1.90 54.94
C GLU A 226 15.66 1.58 56.30
N LYS A 227 15.64 2.55 57.24
CA LYS A 227 15.09 2.34 58.59
C LYS A 227 13.59 2.08 58.60
N ILE A 228 12.84 2.76 57.72
CA ILE A 228 11.38 2.62 57.63
C ILE A 228 11.02 1.30 56.95
N ALA A 229 11.82 0.84 55.98
CA ALA A 229 11.59 -0.44 55.30
C ALA A 229 11.66 -1.66 56.23
N ASP A 230 12.36 -1.55 57.38
CA ASP A 230 12.42 -2.61 58.40
C ASP A 230 11.18 -2.64 59.31
N GLN A 231 10.30 -1.62 59.22
CA GLN A 231 9.05 -1.55 59.98
C GLN A 231 7.92 -2.25 59.20
N ASP A 232 7.07 -2.99 59.91
CA ASP A 232 5.85 -3.54 59.32
C ASP A 232 4.95 -2.39 58.86
N GLY A 233 4.50 -2.39 57.60
CA GLY A 233 3.53 -1.42 57.05
C GLY A 233 4.03 0.02 56.82
N GLY A 234 5.28 0.20 56.36
CA GLY A 234 5.82 1.48 55.88
C GLY A 234 6.28 1.43 54.41
N LYS A 235 5.58 0.66 53.57
CA LYS A 235 6.04 0.35 52.19
C LYS A 235 6.09 1.60 51.34
N TYR A 236 5.01 2.39 51.33
CA TYR A 236 4.96 3.62 50.54
C TYR A 236 5.81 4.73 51.15
N GLU A 237 5.93 4.80 52.48
CA GLU A 237 6.83 5.77 53.13
C GLU A 237 8.28 5.55 52.73
N ALA A 238 8.75 4.30 52.81
CA ALA A 238 10.10 3.94 52.41
C ALA A 238 10.35 4.29 50.93
N ALA A 239 9.37 4.04 50.05
CA ALA A 239 9.46 4.38 48.63
C ALA A 239 9.50 5.89 48.38
N VAL A 240 8.65 6.67 49.07
CA VAL A 240 8.63 8.13 48.98
C VAL A 240 10.00 8.72 49.30
N TYR A 241 10.64 8.32 50.42
CA TYR A 241 11.99 8.80 50.73
C TYR A 241 13.05 8.21 49.79
N ALA A 242 12.90 6.95 49.37
CA ALA A 242 13.83 6.31 48.44
C ALA A 242 13.89 7.02 47.08
N THR A 243 12.77 7.58 46.59
CA THR A 243 12.74 8.35 45.32
C THR A 243 13.54 9.64 45.35
N GLN A 244 13.77 10.20 46.54
CA GLN A 244 14.55 11.42 46.72
C GLN A 244 16.06 11.15 46.70
N CYS A 245 16.47 9.91 46.95
CA CYS A 245 17.86 9.48 47.04
C CYS A 245 18.23 8.33 46.08
N SER A 246 17.39 8.07 45.07
CA SER A 246 17.63 7.06 44.03
C SER A 246 17.85 5.63 44.56
N ASN A 247 17.27 5.27 45.72
CA ASN A 247 17.43 3.95 46.35
C ASN A 247 16.48 2.91 45.72
N LEU A 248 16.81 2.44 44.51
CA LEU A 248 16.01 1.50 43.72
C LEU A 248 15.56 0.24 44.46
N LYS A 249 16.39 -0.30 45.37
CA LYS A 249 16.07 -1.46 46.21
C LYS A 249 14.75 -1.28 46.96
N ARG A 250 14.44 -0.05 47.38
CA ARG A 250 13.24 0.29 48.15
C ARG A 250 12.11 0.82 47.27
N ILE A 251 12.42 1.36 46.09
CA ILE A 251 11.43 1.85 45.13
C ILE A 251 10.78 0.70 44.34
N LEU A 252 11.57 -0.19 43.74
CA LEU A 252 11.06 -1.21 42.81
C LEU A 252 9.97 -2.15 43.38
N PRO A 253 10.00 -2.55 44.67
CA PRO A 253 8.93 -3.37 45.26
C PRO A 253 7.54 -2.69 45.30
N THR A 254 7.47 -1.37 45.15
CA THR A 254 6.20 -0.61 45.09
C THR A 254 5.71 -0.41 43.66
N CYS A 255 6.54 -0.67 42.65
CA CYS A 255 6.20 -0.57 41.24
C CYS A 255 5.50 -1.85 40.75
N THR A 256 4.17 -1.79 40.63
CA THR A 256 3.33 -2.94 40.20
C THR A 256 3.00 -2.95 38.70
N ASP A 257 3.44 -1.94 37.97
CA ASP A 257 3.24 -1.75 36.53
C ASP A 257 4.55 -1.29 35.87
N TRP A 258 4.60 -1.45 34.55
CA TRP A 258 5.81 -1.21 33.78
C TRP A 258 6.24 0.26 33.80
N GLU A 259 5.27 1.18 33.68
CA GLU A 259 5.51 2.62 33.69
C GLU A 259 6.18 3.07 34.99
N SER A 260 5.71 2.57 36.13
CA SER A 260 6.28 2.88 37.45
C SER A 260 7.70 2.36 37.62
N ALA A 261 7.96 1.13 37.16
CA ALA A 261 9.30 0.54 37.26
C ALA A 261 10.28 1.24 36.32
N CYS A 262 9.85 1.54 35.09
CA CYS A 262 10.64 2.29 34.12
C CYS A 262 10.94 3.70 34.62
N TRP A 263 9.94 4.40 35.18
CA TRP A 263 10.09 5.74 35.76
C TRP A 263 11.07 5.72 36.92
N ALA A 264 10.94 4.76 37.84
CA ALA A 264 11.83 4.63 38.98
C ALA A 264 13.29 4.49 38.54
N MET A 265 13.56 3.62 37.55
CA MET A 265 14.91 3.42 37.04
C MET A 265 15.43 4.62 36.24
N ALA A 266 14.62 5.21 35.36
CA ALA A 266 15.03 6.34 34.53
C ALA A 266 15.29 7.59 35.38
N LYS A 267 14.39 7.88 36.35
CA LYS A 267 14.55 8.99 37.30
C LYS A 267 15.78 8.78 38.18
N SER A 268 15.93 7.59 38.77
CA SER A 268 17.10 7.29 39.62
C SER A 268 18.41 7.43 38.86
N TRP A 269 18.44 7.02 37.59
CA TRP A 269 19.61 7.12 36.74
C TRP A 269 19.92 8.56 36.31
N LEU A 270 18.89 9.37 36.02
CA LEU A 270 19.06 10.81 35.77
C LEU A 270 19.62 11.51 37.02
N ASP A 271 19.01 11.29 38.18
CA ASP A 271 19.45 11.86 39.45
C ASP A 271 20.90 11.47 39.77
N PHE A 272 21.28 10.22 39.49
CA PHE A 272 22.65 9.74 39.65
C PHE A 272 23.64 10.44 38.70
N GLN A 273 23.29 10.60 37.42
CA GLN A 273 24.16 11.30 36.46
C GLN A 273 24.39 12.76 36.87
N VAL A 274 23.34 13.44 37.34
CA VAL A 274 23.44 14.80 37.89
C VAL A 274 24.35 14.83 39.12
N ASP A 275 24.17 13.91 40.08
CA ASP A 275 25.00 13.85 41.28
C ASP A 275 26.49 13.63 40.96
N VAL A 276 26.79 12.80 39.96
CA VAL A 276 28.17 12.58 39.47
C VAL A 276 28.74 13.88 38.90
N GLU A 277 27.98 14.60 38.08
CA GLU A 277 28.44 15.86 37.49
C GLU A 277 28.69 16.93 38.56
N LEU A 278 27.77 17.09 39.52
CA LEU A 278 27.93 18.02 40.63
C LEU A 278 29.12 17.68 41.53
N THR A 279 29.58 16.43 41.54
CA THR A 279 30.79 16.00 42.27
C THR A 279 32.07 16.45 41.58
N ARG A 280 32.08 16.57 40.25
CA ARG A 280 33.25 17.04 39.49
C ARG A 280 33.64 18.49 39.78
N LEU A 281 32.70 19.29 40.27
CA LEU A 281 32.90 20.73 40.49
C LEU A 281 33.46 21.09 41.87
N GLN A 282 33.70 20.11 42.75
CA GLN A 282 34.29 20.36 44.06
C GLN A 282 35.83 20.39 44.00
N PRO A 283 36.49 21.42 44.57
CA PRO A 283 37.95 21.49 44.61
C PRO A 283 38.54 20.50 45.62
N GLY A 284 39.38 19.57 45.15
CA GLY A 284 40.21 18.70 46.02
C GLY A 284 39.92 17.18 45.99
N GLU A 285 38.92 16.71 45.23
CA GLU A 285 38.46 15.30 45.24
C GLU A 285 38.82 14.49 43.97
N GLY A 286 39.90 14.85 43.27
CA GLY A 286 40.32 14.18 42.03
C GLY A 286 40.66 12.68 42.15
N ASP A 287 41.02 12.21 43.34
CA ASP A 287 41.32 10.79 43.60
C ASP A 287 40.08 9.95 43.95
N HIS A 288 39.03 10.55 44.52
CA HIS A 288 37.75 9.86 44.76
C HIS A 288 36.97 9.64 43.45
N PHE A 289 37.09 10.58 42.51
CA PHE A 289 36.52 10.50 41.17
C PHE A 289 37.07 9.31 40.35
N LYS A 290 38.38 9.05 40.38
CA LYS A 290 39.00 7.90 39.70
C LYS A 290 38.50 6.55 40.22
N ASN A 291 38.31 6.42 41.53
CA ASN A 291 37.79 5.20 42.14
C ASN A 291 36.32 4.93 41.76
N PHE A 292 35.54 6.00 41.56
CA PHE A 292 34.13 5.92 41.14
C PHE A 292 34.01 5.52 39.66
N GLU A 293 34.84 6.09 38.81
CA GLU A 293 34.93 5.77 37.37
C GLU A 293 35.46 4.34 37.15
N GLU A 294 36.41 3.86 37.97
CA GLU A 294 36.84 2.46 37.96
C GLU A 294 35.77 1.48 38.49
N ALA A 295 34.95 1.87 39.47
CA ALA A 295 33.86 1.05 40.00
C ALA A 295 32.70 0.88 39.01
N ILE A 296 32.39 1.93 38.23
CA ILE A 296 31.41 1.89 37.13
C ILE A 296 31.86 0.90 36.03
N ASN A 297 33.18 0.70 35.87
CA ASN A 297 33.78 -0.14 34.83
C ASN A 297 34.05 -1.61 35.23
N ARG A 298 34.00 -2.00 36.53
CA ARG A 298 34.25 -3.39 36.97
C ARG A 298 32.96 -4.21 37.19
N SER A 299 32.97 -5.52 36.91
CA SER A 299 31.83 -6.43 37.12
C SER A 299 31.50 -6.68 38.61
N PRO A 300 30.24 -7.02 38.97
CA PRO A 300 29.77 -7.10 40.36
C PRO A 300 30.29 -8.30 41.15
N GLU A 301 30.93 -9.28 40.50
CA GLU A 301 31.21 -10.60 41.09
C GLU A 301 32.33 -10.62 42.15
N PHE A 302 32.97 -9.48 42.44
CA PHE A 302 34.17 -9.44 43.30
C PHE A 302 34.07 -8.63 44.61
N VAL A 303 32.87 -8.38 45.16
CA VAL A 303 32.72 -7.56 46.39
C VAL A 303 31.88 -8.22 47.49
N ASN A 304 31.90 -9.55 47.62
CA ASN A 304 31.28 -10.25 48.76
C ASN A 304 32.18 -10.39 50.01
N GLY A 305 33.23 -9.57 50.15
CA GLY A 305 34.22 -9.73 51.23
C GLY A 305 34.78 -8.47 51.88
N VAL A 306 34.34 -7.26 51.51
CA VAL A 306 34.89 -6.03 52.10
C VAL A 306 33.89 -5.46 53.11
N SER A 307 34.30 -5.48 54.39
CA SER A 307 33.63 -4.80 55.49
C SER A 307 33.31 -3.34 55.13
N GLN A 308 32.07 -2.92 55.45
CA GLN A 308 31.54 -1.57 55.24
C GLN A 308 32.56 -0.49 55.59
N PRO A 309 32.86 0.47 54.70
CA PRO A 309 33.43 1.72 55.15
C PRO A 309 32.33 2.50 55.86
N THR A 310 32.53 2.80 57.14
CA THR A 310 31.94 3.95 57.85
C THR A 310 32.44 5.23 57.16
N ALA A 311 32.00 5.48 55.94
CA ALA A 311 32.28 6.73 55.23
C ALA A 311 31.18 7.74 55.58
N GLY A 312 31.59 8.95 55.94
CA GLY A 312 30.71 10.07 56.27
C GLY A 312 29.92 10.59 55.05
N PRO A 313 29.18 11.69 55.22
CA PRO A 313 28.31 12.28 54.18
C PRO A 313 29.03 12.72 52.89
N ASP A 314 30.37 12.71 52.87
CA ASP A 314 31.20 13.17 51.74
C ASP A 314 31.27 12.15 50.58
N SER A 315 30.98 10.87 50.82
CA SER A 315 30.86 9.86 49.74
C SER A 315 29.40 9.42 49.56
N TRP A 316 28.82 9.67 48.39
CA TRP A 316 27.48 9.17 48.03
C TRP A 316 27.45 7.63 48.21
N PRO A 317 26.42 7.05 48.87
CA PRO A 317 26.51 5.68 49.35
C PRO A 317 26.76 4.70 48.20
N LEU A 318 27.88 3.97 48.27
CA LEU A 318 28.29 2.97 47.26
C LEU A 318 27.16 1.96 46.96
N GLN A 319 26.31 1.69 47.94
CA GLN A 319 25.13 0.84 47.78
C GLN A 319 24.08 1.42 46.83
N VAL A 320 23.86 2.74 46.81
CA VAL A 320 22.94 3.40 45.87
C VAL A 320 23.55 3.41 44.47
N VAL A 321 24.86 3.64 44.37
CA VAL A 321 25.63 3.62 43.11
C VAL A 321 25.53 2.24 42.45
N ASN A 322 25.77 1.17 43.20
CA ASN A 322 25.73 -0.20 42.71
C ASN A 322 24.35 -0.63 42.19
N GLN A 323 23.28 0.05 42.61
CA GLN A 323 21.92 -0.24 42.16
C GLN A 323 21.62 0.37 40.78
N GLN A 324 22.34 1.43 40.37
CA GLN A 324 22.00 2.18 39.17
C GLN A 324 22.25 1.37 37.89
N PRO A 325 21.48 1.61 36.82
CA PRO A 325 21.83 1.11 35.50
C PRO A 325 23.06 1.85 34.97
N ARG A 326 23.89 1.17 34.16
CA ARG A 326 25.09 1.77 33.55
C ARG A 326 24.77 2.57 32.29
N HIS A 327 23.79 2.09 31.55
CA HIS A 327 23.33 2.63 30.27
C HIS A 327 21.87 2.18 30.05
N LEU A 328 21.21 2.76 29.05
CA LEU A 328 19.79 2.53 28.82
C LEU A 328 19.47 1.06 28.52
N SER A 329 20.31 0.34 27.77
CA SER A 329 20.11 -1.10 27.53
C SER A 329 20.15 -1.91 28.84
N ALA A 330 21.09 -1.62 29.75
CA ALA A 330 21.12 -2.26 31.07
C ALA A 330 19.88 -1.93 31.94
N LEU A 331 19.30 -0.73 31.80
CA LEU A 331 18.02 -0.38 32.43
C LEU A 331 16.91 -1.30 31.92
N LEU A 332 16.78 -1.41 30.59
CA LEU A 332 15.74 -2.25 29.97
C LEU A 332 15.94 -3.74 30.29
N GLN A 333 17.17 -4.23 30.31
CA GLN A 333 17.49 -5.59 30.75
C GLN A 333 17.06 -5.85 32.20
N LYS A 334 17.22 -4.88 33.11
CA LYS A 334 16.71 -5.01 34.49
C LYS A 334 15.19 -5.10 34.53
N LEU A 335 14.46 -4.38 33.67
CA LEU A 335 12.99 -4.51 33.59
C LEU A 335 12.54 -5.92 33.17
N HIS A 336 13.36 -6.65 32.41
CA HIS A 336 13.10 -8.05 32.06
C HIS A 336 13.41 -9.06 33.19
N SER A 337 14.15 -8.66 34.22
CA SER A 337 14.58 -9.55 35.30
C SER A 337 13.56 -9.63 36.44
N SER A 338 12.86 -10.76 36.53
CA SER A 338 11.90 -11.06 37.61
C SER A 338 12.52 -11.10 39.01
N ASP A 339 13.85 -11.15 39.12
CA ASP A 339 14.54 -11.10 40.41
C ASP A 339 14.65 -9.66 40.95
N THR A 340 14.54 -8.67 40.07
CA THR A 340 14.74 -7.24 40.40
C THR A 340 13.45 -6.44 40.41
N VAL A 341 12.48 -6.80 39.57
CA VAL A 341 11.17 -6.13 39.46
C VAL A 341 10.04 -7.11 39.68
N HIS A 342 8.84 -6.59 39.95
CA HIS A 342 7.64 -7.41 40.10
C HIS A 342 7.38 -8.26 38.85
N GLU A 343 6.91 -9.50 39.00
CA GLU A 343 6.70 -10.45 37.88
C GLU A 343 5.82 -9.88 36.75
N ILE A 344 4.78 -9.12 37.12
CA ILE A 344 3.89 -8.42 36.18
C ILE A 344 4.68 -7.47 35.25
N VAL A 345 5.68 -6.76 35.79
CA VAL A 345 6.52 -5.83 35.01
C VAL A 345 7.33 -6.60 33.97
N ALA A 346 8.02 -7.66 34.40
CA ALA A 346 8.84 -8.49 33.51
C ALA A 346 7.99 -9.15 32.41
N ARG A 347 6.75 -9.52 32.72
CA ARG A 347 5.79 -10.03 31.73
C ARG A 347 5.34 -8.94 30.76
N SER A 348 5.03 -7.74 31.25
CA SER A 348 4.58 -6.63 30.40
C SER A 348 5.64 -6.15 29.42
N CYS A 349 6.94 -6.36 29.70
CA CYS A 349 7.99 -6.11 28.70
C CYS A 349 7.84 -6.92 27.40
N LYS A 350 7.05 -8.01 27.41
CA LYS A 350 6.76 -8.82 26.21
C LYS A 350 5.54 -8.30 25.43
N GLU A 351 4.78 -7.36 25.97
CA GLU A 351 3.65 -6.75 25.27
C GLU A 351 4.14 -5.92 24.06
N GLN A 352 3.38 -5.95 22.96
CA GLN A 352 3.80 -5.33 21.69
C GLN A 352 4.10 -3.83 21.83
N GLN A 353 3.23 -3.08 22.54
CA GLN A 353 3.44 -1.64 22.76
C GLN A 353 4.69 -1.35 23.58
N ARG A 354 4.99 -2.15 24.61
CA ARG A 354 6.22 -1.99 25.40
C ARG A 354 7.47 -2.27 24.58
N GLN A 355 7.43 -3.26 23.70
CA GLN A 355 8.54 -3.51 22.78
C GLN A 355 8.76 -2.32 21.84
N ILE A 356 7.69 -1.69 21.34
CA ILE A 356 7.79 -0.47 20.52
C ILE A 356 8.44 0.66 21.33
N GLU A 357 7.91 0.96 22.52
CA GLU A 357 8.42 2.03 23.39
C GLU A 357 9.89 1.81 23.76
N MET A 358 10.28 0.59 24.14
CA MET A 358 11.66 0.27 24.49
C MET A 358 12.64 0.43 23.32
N ASN A 359 12.26 0.04 22.11
CA ASN A 359 13.09 0.26 20.92
C ASN A 359 13.20 1.75 20.57
N LEU A 360 12.09 2.50 20.69
CA LEU A 360 12.10 3.96 20.52
C LEU A 360 13.02 4.65 21.54
N MET A 361 12.99 4.23 22.81
CA MET A 361 13.88 4.75 23.84
C MET A 361 15.35 4.49 23.51
N LEU A 362 15.69 3.33 22.96
CA LEU A 362 17.06 2.99 22.52
C LEU A 362 17.50 3.73 21.25
N GLY A 363 16.56 4.28 20.48
CA GLY A 363 16.81 4.80 19.14
C GLY A 363 17.13 3.71 18.11
N ASP A 364 16.84 2.44 18.41
CA ASP A 364 17.06 1.30 17.50
C ASP A 364 15.84 1.08 16.61
N ILE A 365 15.66 2.02 15.68
CA ILE A 365 14.58 1.96 14.70
C ILE A 365 14.72 0.77 13.73
N PRO A 366 15.92 0.35 13.28
CA PRO A 366 16.08 -0.87 12.49
C PRO A 366 15.47 -2.12 13.14
N SER A 367 15.70 -2.32 14.43
CA SER A 367 15.11 -3.43 15.18
C SER A 367 13.60 -3.23 15.38
N LEU A 368 13.16 -1.99 15.62
CA LEU A 368 11.73 -1.67 15.71
C LEU A 368 10.95 -2.07 14.46
N LEU A 369 11.49 -1.75 13.27
CA LEU A 369 10.85 -2.09 12.00
C LEU A 369 10.79 -3.61 11.79
N ASP A 370 11.84 -4.35 12.14
CA ASP A 370 11.84 -5.82 12.05
C ASP A 370 10.81 -6.44 12.99
N VAL A 371 10.71 -5.92 14.21
CA VAL A 371 9.74 -6.39 15.21
C VAL A 371 8.32 -6.14 14.72
N ILE A 372 8.01 -4.95 14.21
CA ILE A 372 6.69 -4.65 13.64
C ILE A 372 6.43 -5.52 12.42
N TRP A 373 7.40 -5.65 11.52
CA TRP A 373 7.28 -6.48 10.32
C TRP A 373 6.98 -7.94 10.68
N SER A 374 7.65 -8.50 11.68
CA SER A 374 7.43 -9.88 12.14
C SER A 374 6.00 -10.16 12.64
N TRP A 375 5.26 -9.11 13.04
CA TRP A 375 3.88 -9.23 13.50
C TRP A 375 2.84 -9.10 12.39
N ILE A 376 3.24 -8.55 11.23
CA ILE A 376 2.33 -8.25 10.10
C ILE A 376 2.71 -8.97 8.80
N SER A 377 3.89 -9.58 8.74
CA SER A 377 4.37 -10.28 7.55
C SER A 377 3.46 -11.47 7.23
N PRO A 378 3.17 -11.72 5.95
CA PRO A 378 2.39 -12.90 5.56
C PRO A 378 3.09 -14.21 5.95
N SER A 379 2.34 -15.27 6.22
CA SER A 379 2.91 -16.60 6.50
C SER A 379 3.58 -17.18 5.26
N GLU A 380 4.70 -17.88 5.43
CA GLU A 380 5.49 -18.48 4.34
C GLU A 380 4.68 -19.45 3.44
N ASP A 381 3.58 -20.01 3.94
CA ASP A 381 2.72 -20.97 3.21
C ASP A 381 1.72 -20.31 2.23
N ASP A 382 1.54 -18.98 2.27
CA ASP A 382 0.58 -18.29 1.40
C ASP A 382 1.29 -17.84 0.10
N ALA A 383 1.10 -18.60 -0.98
CA ALA A 383 1.60 -18.29 -2.32
C ALA A 383 1.13 -16.92 -2.87
N THR A 384 0.17 -16.28 -2.21
CA THR A 384 -0.21 -14.88 -2.43
C THR A 384 0.42 -14.00 -1.36
N PHE A 385 1.54 -13.35 -1.69
CA PHE A 385 2.29 -12.37 -0.87
C PHE A 385 1.47 -11.16 -0.36
N PHE A 386 0.16 -11.14 -0.62
CA PHE A 386 -0.69 -9.96 -0.65
C PHE A 386 -1.88 -10.01 0.31
N LYS A 387 -2.09 -11.13 1.03
CA LYS A 387 -3.16 -11.20 2.03
C LYS A 387 -2.65 -10.63 3.36
N PRO A 388 -3.33 -9.62 3.95
CA PRO A 388 -2.90 -9.05 5.22
C PRO A 388 -3.06 -10.07 6.35
N HIS A 389 -1.95 -10.34 7.04
CA HIS A 389 -1.89 -11.21 8.21
C HIS A 389 -1.46 -10.40 9.44
N GLY A 390 -2.12 -10.60 10.58
CA GLY A 390 -1.82 -9.87 11.81
C GLY A 390 -2.93 -8.92 12.28
N ASP A 391 -2.67 -8.22 13.38
CA ASP A 391 -3.64 -7.33 14.01
C ASP A 391 -3.81 -6.01 13.20
N PRO A 392 -5.05 -5.62 12.82
CA PRO A 392 -5.30 -4.39 12.08
C PRO A 392 -4.79 -3.11 12.74
N GLN A 393 -4.79 -3.06 14.08
CA GLN A 393 -4.31 -1.86 14.79
C GLN A 393 -2.79 -1.76 14.69
N MET A 394 -2.08 -2.89 14.76
CA MET A 394 -0.63 -2.93 14.55
C MET A 394 -0.23 -2.54 13.13
N MET A 395 -0.95 -3.01 12.10
CA MET A 395 -0.70 -2.59 10.71
C MET A 395 -0.85 -1.08 10.55
N ARG A 396 -1.93 -0.51 11.11
CA ARG A 396 -2.18 0.93 11.10
C ARG A 396 -1.06 1.68 11.82
N LEU A 397 -0.73 1.27 13.04
CA LEU A 397 0.33 1.89 13.85
C LEU A 397 1.67 1.87 13.09
N GLY A 398 2.07 0.70 12.56
CA GLY A 398 3.29 0.53 11.80
C GLY A 398 3.35 1.44 10.57
N ALA A 399 2.29 1.50 9.77
CA ALA A 399 2.21 2.36 8.60
C ALA A 399 2.38 3.85 8.97
N HIS A 400 1.64 4.34 9.97
CA HIS A 400 1.75 5.74 10.38
C HIS A 400 3.10 6.04 11.04
N LEU A 401 3.66 5.09 11.79
CA LEU A 401 4.98 5.24 12.40
C LEU A 401 6.06 5.37 11.33
N VAL A 402 6.02 4.54 10.27
CA VAL A 402 6.94 4.65 9.13
C VAL A 402 6.83 6.04 8.48
N LEU A 403 5.62 6.54 8.24
CA LEU A 403 5.43 7.88 7.65
C LEU A 403 5.99 8.99 8.53
N VAL A 404 5.73 8.94 9.84
CA VAL A 404 6.25 9.93 10.79
C VAL A 404 7.77 9.86 10.89
N LEU A 405 8.35 8.65 10.91
CA LEU A 405 9.80 8.46 10.93
C LEU A 405 10.45 8.99 9.65
N ARG A 406 9.84 8.77 8.48
CA ARG A 406 10.32 9.35 7.21
C ARG A 406 10.35 10.87 7.25
N TYR A 407 9.28 11.48 7.77
CA TYR A 407 9.18 12.93 7.90
C TYR A 407 10.19 13.52 8.90
N LEU A 408 10.36 12.89 10.06
CA LEU A 408 11.24 13.41 11.12
C LEU A 408 12.73 13.21 10.82
N LEU A 409 13.08 12.20 10.02
CA LEU A 409 14.45 11.71 9.88
C LEU A 409 15.05 11.90 8.47
N GLU A 410 14.40 12.72 7.63
CA GLU A 410 14.79 12.94 6.23
C GLU A 410 16.25 13.43 6.07
N ASP A 411 16.72 14.31 6.96
CA ASP A 411 18.04 14.96 6.86
C ASP A 411 19.12 14.45 7.84
N GLN A 412 18.79 13.63 8.84
CA GLN A 412 19.65 13.44 10.03
C GLN A 412 20.31 12.06 10.20
N MET A 413 20.16 11.13 9.24
CA MET A 413 20.46 9.71 9.49
C MET A 413 21.56 9.08 8.63
N LYS A 414 22.23 8.07 9.22
CA LYS A 414 23.20 7.19 8.55
C LYS A 414 22.54 6.43 7.39
N ASP A 415 23.30 6.17 6.32
CA ASP A 415 22.77 5.55 5.09
C ASP A 415 22.09 4.19 5.31
N GLU A 416 22.67 3.31 6.14
CA GLU A 416 22.11 1.98 6.44
C GLU A 416 20.72 2.04 7.10
N PHE A 417 20.48 3.04 7.93
CA PHE A 417 19.17 3.24 8.57
C PHE A 417 18.12 3.65 7.54
N ARG A 418 18.48 4.58 6.65
CA ARG A 418 17.59 5.09 5.62
C ARG A 418 17.20 3.97 4.65
N GLU A 419 18.14 3.13 4.26
CA GLU A 419 17.89 1.96 3.42
C GLU A 419 16.86 1.02 4.06
N LYS A 420 17.01 0.72 5.36
CA LYS A 420 16.07 -0.17 6.05
C LYS A 420 14.67 0.43 6.22
N LEU A 421 14.59 1.73 6.51
CA LEU A 421 13.32 2.46 6.58
C LEU A 421 12.58 2.52 5.23
N LEU A 422 13.33 2.59 4.13
CA LEU A 422 12.75 2.53 2.79
C LEU A 422 12.30 1.09 2.47
N THR A 423 13.17 0.10 2.67
CA THR A 423 12.88 -1.30 2.31
C THR A 423 11.79 -1.92 3.20
N VAL A 424 12.02 -2.04 4.50
CA VAL A 424 11.05 -2.65 5.44
C VAL A 424 9.84 -1.74 5.64
N GLY A 425 10.04 -0.42 5.65
CA GLY A 425 8.94 0.53 5.73
C GLY A 425 7.98 0.45 4.53
N ASP A 426 8.50 0.26 3.31
CA ASP A 426 7.66 0.02 2.13
C ASP A 426 6.87 -1.29 2.25
N LEU A 427 7.44 -2.34 2.83
CA LEU A 427 6.71 -3.59 3.08
C LEU A 427 5.55 -3.37 4.07
N ILE A 428 5.79 -2.62 5.15
CA ILE A 428 4.76 -2.28 6.14
C ILE A 428 3.63 -1.45 5.50
N LEU A 429 3.98 -0.42 4.72
CA LEU A 429 3.02 0.44 4.02
C LEU A 429 2.23 -0.34 2.96
N HIS A 430 2.91 -1.18 2.20
CA HIS A 430 2.29 -2.06 1.21
C HIS A 430 1.24 -2.96 1.88
N MET A 431 1.59 -3.58 3.01
CA MET A 431 0.66 -4.47 3.72
C MET A 431 -0.55 -3.74 4.28
N TYR A 432 -0.37 -2.55 4.83
CA TYR A 432 -1.49 -1.74 5.29
C TYR A 432 -2.38 -1.28 4.13
N THR A 433 -1.80 -0.96 2.98
CA THR A 433 -2.56 -0.59 1.77
C THR A 433 -3.38 -1.77 1.25
N MET A 434 -2.82 -2.99 1.23
CA MET A 434 -3.57 -4.21 0.93
C MET A 434 -4.67 -4.51 1.96
N PHE A 435 -4.45 -4.18 3.23
CA PHE A 435 -5.50 -4.23 4.26
C PHE A 435 -6.65 -3.27 3.97
N LEU A 436 -6.37 -2.01 3.60
CA LEU A 436 -7.41 -1.05 3.19
C LEU A 436 -8.20 -1.55 1.98
N PHE A 437 -7.50 -2.09 0.99
CA PHE A 437 -8.12 -2.67 -0.21
C PHE A 437 -9.02 -3.88 0.09
N THR A 438 -8.61 -4.76 0.99
CA THR A 438 -9.44 -5.91 1.43
C THR A 438 -10.64 -5.48 2.29
N LYS A 439 -10.56 -4.31 2.95
CA LYS A 439 -11.68 -3.70 3.70
C LYS A 439 -12.57 -2.79 2.87
N GLN A 440 -12.38 -2.69 1.55
CA GLN A 440 -13.17 -1.84 0.64
C GLN A 440 -13.07 -0.34 0.99
N HIS A 441 -11.88 0.07 1.41
CA HIS A 441 -11.52 1.48 1.62
C HIS A 441 -10.64 1.97 0.48
N GLU A 442 -11.11 1.81 -0.76
CA GLU A 442 -10.35 2.18 -1.96
C GLU A 442 -9.96 3.67 -1.98
N GLU A 443 -10.77 4.54 -1.38
CA GLU A 443 -10.52 5.98 -1.29
C GLU A 443 -9.25 6.37 -0.51
N LEU A 444 -8.72 5.49 0.35
CA LEU A 444 -7.53 5.79 1.16
C LEU A 444 -6.24 5.26 0.54
N ILE A 445 -6.32 4.41 -0.49
CA ILE A 445 -5.18 3.68 -1.04
C ILE A 445 -4.07 4.62 -1.51
N GLY A 446 -4.45 5.70 -2.18
CA GLY A 446 -3.56 6.65 -2.86
C GLY A 446 -2.61 7.34 -1.91
N ILE A 447 -3.13 7.72 -0.74
CA ILE A 447 -2.38 8.41 0.32
C ILE A 447 -1.17 7.56 0.75
N TYR A 448 -1.34 6.24 0.87
CA TYR A 448 -0.31 5.33 1.34
C TYR A 448 0.54 4.77 0.19
N ALA A 449 -0.09 4.42 -0.93
CA ALA A 449 0.59 3.89 -2.10
C ALA A 449 1.57 4.90 -2.72
N SER A 450 1.24 6.20 -2.71
CA SER A 450 2.12 7.26 -3.22
C SER A 450 3.42 7.44 -2.42
N GLN A 451 3.51 6.81 -1.24
CA GLN A 451 4.69 6.85 -0.37
C GLN A 451 5.63 5.67 -0.62
N LEU A 452 5.23 4.69 -1.43
CA LEU A 452 6.05 3.53 -1.79
C LEU A 452 7.07 3.88 -2.87
N ALA A 453 8.15 3.10 -2.96
CA ALA A 453 9.04 3.16 -4.11
C ALA A 453 8.29 2.94 -5.43
N ARG A 454 8.74 3.62 -6.51
CA ARG A 454 8.15 3.60 -7.86
C ARG A 454 7.64 2.22 -8.30
N HIS A 455 8.52 1.22 -8.33
CA HIS A 455 8.16 -0.14 -8.75
C HIS A 455 7.04 -0.78 -7.91
N ARG A 456 7.10 -0.65 -6.57
CA ARG A 456 6.08 -1.21 -5.67
C ARG A 456 4.75 -0.49 -5.78
N CYS A 457 4.77 0.83 -5.95
CA CYS A 457 3.56 1.62 -6.17
C CYS A 457 2.85 1.19 -7.45
N ILE A 458 3.60 1.09 -8.56
CA ILE A 458 3.07 0.68 -9.86
C ILE A 458 2.50 -0.73 -9.77
N ASP A 459 3.27 -1.70 -9.29
CA ASP A 459 2.84 -3.10 -9.18
C ASP A 459 1.61 -3.26 -8.30
N LEU A 460 1.51 -2.49 -7.21
CA LEU A 460 0.38 -2.52 -6.30
C LEU A 460 -0.92 -2.05 -6.98
N PHE A 461 -0.88 -0.90 -7.66
CA PHE A 461 -2.06 -0.39 -8.38
C PHE A 461 -2.45 -1.31 -9.54
N VAL A 462 -1.49 -1.79 -10.33
CA VAL A 462 -1.73 -2.74 -11.42
C VAL A 462 -2.47 -3.97 -10.88
N HIS A 463 -1.98 -4.55 -9.78
CA HIS A 463 -2.61 -5.70 -9.15
C HIS A 463 -4.03 -5.41 -8.65
N MET A 464 -4.25 -4.27 -7.98
CA MET A 464 -5.56 -3.88 -7.47
C MET A 464 -6.58 -3.64 -8.59
N MET A 465 -6.15 -3.02 -9.70
CA MET A 465 -6.99 -2.77 -10.88
C MET A 465 -7.37 -4.09 -11.57
N GLU A 466 -6.43 -5.04 -11.70
CA GLU A 466 -6.70 -6.39 -12.21
C GLU A 466 -7.73 -7.13 -11.34
N LEU A 467 -7.54 -7.13 -10.01
CA LEU A 467 -8.46 -7.79 -9.08
C LEU A 467 -9.88 -7.19 -9.06
N ARG A 468 -10.03 -5.92 -9.45
CA ARG A 468 -11.31 -5.20 -9.44
C ARG A 468 -11.92 -5.00 -10.83
N LEU A 469 -11.35 -5.62 -11.86
CA LEU A 469 -11.82 -5.49 -13.24
C LEU A 469 -13.32 -5.85 -13.39
N ASN A 470 -13.75 -6.91 -12.71
CA ASN A 470 -15.15 -7.39 -12.71
C ASN A 470 -16.05 -6.74 -11.64
N SER A 471 -15.55 -5.72 -10.92
CA SER A 471 -16.34 -5.01 -9.91
C SER A 471 -17.22 -3.92 -10.53
N SER A 472 -18.14 -3.37 -9.72
CA SER A 472 -19.00 -2.28 -10.17
C SER A 472 -18.20 -1.06 -10.63
N VAL A 473 -18.76 -0.29 -11.56
CA VAL A 473 -18.14 0.94 -12.10
C VAL A 473 -17.77 1.91 -10.98
N HIS A 474 -18.59 2.00 -9.92
CA HIS A 474 -18.32 2.85 -8.76
C HIS A 474 -17.05 2.43 -8.00
N VAL A 475 -16.82 1.13 -7.78
CA VAL A 475 -15.62 0.65 -7.09
C VAL A 475 -14.37 0.88 -7.93
N ARG A 476 -14.45 0.63 -9.25
CA ARG A 476 -13.37 0.93 -10.19
C ARG A 476 -13.05 2.43 -10.18
N TYR A 477 -14.06 3.29 -10.23
CA TYR A 477 -13.87 4.74 -10.18
C TYR A 477 -13.14 5.19 -8.90
N LYS A 478 -13.41 4.60 -7.74
CA LYS A 478 -12.68 4.92 -6.50
C LYS A 478 -11.18 4.62 -6.59
N ILE A 479 -10.79 3.50 -7.22
CA ILE A 479 -9.38 3.13 -7.41
C ILE A 479 -8.71 4.09 -8.39
N PHE A 480 -9.41 4.40 -9.48
CA PHE A 480 -8.97 5.40 -10.45
C PHE A 480 -8.73 6.76 -9.78
N LEU A 481 -9.70 7.25 -9.01
CA LEU A 481 -9.60 8.50 -8.23
C LEU A 481 -8.41 8.47 -7.29
N SER A 482 -8.30 7.39 -6.53
CA SER A 482 -7.22 7.19 -5.57
C SER A 482 -5.83 7.20 -6.22
N ALA A 483 -5.69 6.79 -7.49
CA ALA A 483 -4.41 6.87 -8.19
C ALA A 483 -4.16 8.27 -8.75
N ILE A 484 -5.15 8.85 -9.43
CA ILE A 484 -5.00 10.12 -10.17
C ILE A 484 -4.89 11.36 -9.27
N GLU A 485 -5.44 11.32 -8.05
CA GLU A 485 -5.35 12.44 -7.10
C GLU A 485 -4.01 12.50 -6.36
N TYR A 486 -3.31 11.37 -6.21
CA TYR A 486 -2.12 11.25 -5.38
C TYR A 486 -0.83 10.96 -6.15
N LEU A 487 -0.92 10.58 -7.42
CA LEU A 487 0.22 10.35 -8.30
C LEU A 487 0.27 11.39 -9.42
N PRO A 488 1.47 11.78 -9.89
CA PRO A 488 1.57 12.58 -11.09
C PRO A 488 1.04 11.79 -12.29
N PHE A 489 0.47 12.48 -13.28
CA PHE A 489 -0.05 11.82 -14.46
C PHE A 489 1.08 11.14 -15.24
N ALA A 490 2.13 11.89 -15.57
CA ALA A 490 3.33 11.43 -16.28
C ALA A 490 4.53 11.42 -15.32
N PRO A 491 5.59 10.65 -15.60
CA PRO A 491 6.79 10.63 -14.76
C PRO A 491 7.48 12.01 -14.77
N GLU A 492 7.53 12.66 -13.60
CA GLU A 492 8.27 13.92 -13.41
C GLU A 492 9.71 13.67 -12.95
N ASP A 493 9.93 12.61 -12.16
CA ASP A 493 11.21 12.16 -11.65
C ASP A 493 11.30 10.62 -11.61
N ASP A 494 12.50 10.07 -11.41
CA ASP A 494 12.70 8.61 -11.31
C ASP A 494 12.33 8.04 -9.93
N SER A 495 11.91 8.87 -8.98
CA SER A 495 11.70 8.48 -7.58
C SER A 495 10.30 7.94 -7.31
N LYS A 496 9.28 8.47 -8.01
CA LYS A 496 7.86 8.12 -7.81
C LYS A 496 7.24 7.46 -9.03
N GLY A 497 6.24 6.62 -8.79
CA GLY A 497 5.42 6.05 -9.85
C GLY A 497 4.42 7.07 -10.38
N SER A 498 4.09 6.97 -11.67
CA SER A 498 3.07 7.79 -12.33
C SER A 498 1.83 6.99 -12.72
N PHE A 499 0.72 7.69 -12.91
CA PHE A 499 -0.53 7.06 -13.39
C PHE A 499 -0.38 6.49 -14.80
N GLU A 500 0.37 7.16 -15.66
CA GLU A 500 0.68 6.73 -17.03
C GLU A 500 1.39 5.38 -17.06
N GLU A 501 2.40 5.17 -16.21
CA GLU A 501 3.10 3.88 -16.11
C GLU A 501 2.19 2.76 -15.59
N ILE A 502 1.33 3.05 -14.60
CA ILE A 502 0.34 2.09 -14.09
C ILE A 502 -0.57 1.64 -15.23
N ILE A 503 -1.12 2.60 -15.97
CA ILE A 503 -2.01 2.31 -17.09
C ILE A 503 -1.28 1.54 -18.18
N GLU A 504 -0.10 1.96 -18.62
CA GLU A 504 0.67 1.24 -19.65
C GLU A 504 0.93 -0.21 -19.24
N ARG A 505 1.26 -0.44 -17.97
CA ARG A 505 1.46 -1.78 -17.43
C ARG A 505 0.16 -2.58 -17.38
N VAL A 506 -0.97 -1.98 -16.99
CA VAL A 506 -2.31 -2.61 -17.00
C VAL A 506 -2.72 -2.98 -18.42
N LEU A 507 -2.58 -2.06 -19.39
CA LEU A 507 -2.92 -2.30 -20.80
C LEU A 507 -2.06 -3.43 -21.38
N SER A 508 -0.75 -3.37 -21.14
CA SER A 508 0.20 -4.40 -21.59
C SER A 508 -0.14 -5.78 -21.01
N ARG A 509 -0.37 -5.88 -19.69
CA ARG A 509 -0.74 -7.14 -19.02
C ARG A 509 -2.11 -7.66 -19.44
N SER A 510 -3.06 -6.78 -19.76
CA SER A 510 -4.41 -7.19 -20.20
C SER A 510 -4.41 -7.94 -21.53
N ARG A 511 -3.43 -7.66 -22.40
CA ARG A 511 -3.26 -8.36 -23.69
C ARG A 511 -2.52 -9.69 -23.54
N GLU A 512 -1.87 -9.93 -22.41
CA GLU A 512 -1.22 -11.21 -22.14
C GLU A 512 -2.28 -12.29 -21.92
N ILE A 513 -2.05 -13.48 -22.47
CA ILE A 513 -2.98 -14.60 -22.31
C ILE A 513 -2.93 -15.07 -20.85
N GLY A 514 -4.10 -15.13 -20.23
CA GLY A 514 -4.25 -15.67 -18.87
C GLY A 514 -4.08 -17.18 -18.86
N VAL A 515 -3.55 -17.74 -17.77
CA VAL A 515 -3.48 -19.20 -17.58
C VAL A 515 -4.91 -19.73 -17.51
N GLY A 516 -5.37 -20.42 -18.56
CA GLY A 516 -6.68 -21.04 -18.58
C GLY A 516 -6.78 -22.14 -17.54
N LYS A 517 -7.76 -22.03 -16.62
CA LYS A 517 -8.20 -23.16 -15.80
C LYS A 517 -9.31 -23.88 -16.55
N TYR A 518 -8.91 -24.71 -17.50
CA TYR A 518 -9.84 -25.44 -18.35
C TYR A 518 -10.43 -26.62 -17.56
N ASP A 519 -11.68 -26.47 -17.09
CA ASP A 519 -12.39 -27.52 -16.35
C ASP A 519 -12.83 -28.68 -17.27
N ASN A 520 -13.02 -28.44 -18.59
CA ASN A 520 -13.34 -29.43 -19.63
C ASN A 520 -12.75 -29.03 -21.00
N GLU A 521 -12.35 -30.01 -21.84
CA GLU A 521 -11.76 -29.77 -23.19
C GLU A 521 -12.71 -29.07 -24.18
N THR A 522 -14.03 -29.28 -24.04
CA THR A 522 -15.05 -28.69 -24.93
C THR A 522 -15.34 -27.21 -24.66
N ASP A 523 -14.81 -26.63 -23.58
CA ASP A 523 -15.07 -25.23 -23.16
C ASP A 523 -13.87 -24.29 -23.47
N VAL A 524 -12.78 -24.82 -24.02
CA VAL A 524 -11.52 -24.08 -24.25
C VAL A 524 -11.72 -22.92 -25.25
N ALA A 525 -12.39 -23.18 -26.38
CA ALA A 525 -12.66 -22.18 -27.41
C ALA A 525 -13.56 -21.04 -26.91
N GLU A 526 -14.59 -21.36 -26.13
CA GLU A 526 -15.51 -20.36 -25.61
C GLU A 526 -14.89 -19.54 -24.47
N GLN A 527 -14.14 -20.17 -23.56
CA GLN A 527 -13.37 -19.46 -22.54
C GLN A 527 -12.33 -18.52 -23.14
N HIS A 528 -11.65 -18.95 -24.20
CA HIS A 528 -10.72 -18.11 -24.95
C HIS A 528 -11.42 -16.87 -25.55
N ARG A 529 -12.62 -17.03 -26.11
CA ARG A 529 -13.43 -15.92 -26.61
C ARG A 529 -13.88 -14.97 -25.50
N LEU A 530 -14.23 -15.49 -24.33
CA LEU A 530 -14.58 -14.68 -23.16
C LEU A 530 -13.43 -13.81 -22.65
N GLN A 531 -12.16 -14.11 -23.00
CA GLN A 531 -11.03 -13.22 -22.71
C GLN A 531 -11.16 -11.86 -23.44
N SER A 532 -11.86 -11.81 -24.59
CA SER A 532 -12.12 -10.55 -25.30
C SER A 532 -12.91 -9.54 -24.46
N LEU A 533 -13.86 -10.02 -23.64
CA LEU A 533 -14.59 -9.18 -22.70
C LEU A 533 -13.66 -8.61 -21.63
N GLN A 534 -12.76 -9.41 -21.08
CA GLN A 534 -11.80 -8.95 -20.07
C GLN A 534 -10.86 -7.89 -20.64
N LYS A 535 -10.33 -8.11 -21.85
CA LYS A 535 -9.53 -7.11 -22.59
C LYS A 535 -10.29 -5.81 -22.79
N ALA A 536 -11.56 -5.88 -23.19
CA ALA A 536 -12.39 -4.70 -23.39
C ALA A 536 -12.66 -3.92 -22.09
N LEU A 537 -12.92 -4.61 -20.97
CA LEU A 537 -13.22 -3.96 -19.68
C LEU A 537 -12.08 -3.09 -19.15
N VAL A 538 -10.84 -3.37 -19.54
CA VAL A 538 -9.66 -2.59 -19.14
C VAL A 538 -9.70 -1.16 -19.71
N ILE A 539 -10.33 -0.96 -20.88
CA ILE A 539 -10.49 0.37 -21.47
C ILE A 539 -11.34 1.29 -20.58
N GLN A 540 -12.17 0.75 -19.69
CA GLN A 540 -12.96 1.58 -18.77
C GLN A 540 -12.07 2.46 -17.87
N TRP A 541 -10.87 2.01 -17.49
CA TRP A 541 -9.93 2.80 -16.69
C TRP A 541 -9.51 4.11 -17.37
N LEU A 542 -9.50 4.11 -18.71
CA LEU A 542 -9.18 5.27 -19.54
C LEU A 542 -10.40 6.15 -19.85
N CYS A 543 -11.61 5.61 -19.67
CA CYS A 543 -12.86 6.31 -19.96
C CYS A 543 -13.41 7.11 -18.76
N PHE A 544 -12.77 7.01 -17.59
CA PHE A 544 -13.17 7.78 -16.43
C PHE A 544 -12.76 9.25 -16.58
N THR A 545 -13.70 10.15 -16.28
CA THR A 545 -13.43 11.59 -16.21
C THR A 545 -12.66 11.91 -14.91
N PRO A 546 -11.45 12.49 -15.01
CA PRO A 546 -10.72 13.00 -13.86
C PRO A 546 -11.54 14.07 -13.13
N PRO A 547 -11.48 14.14 -11.79
CA PRO A 547 -12.15 15.19 -11.04
C PRO A 547 -11.51 16.55 -11.33
N SER A 548 -12.28 17.63 -11.16
CA SER A 548 -11.81 19.01 -11.41
C SER A 548 -10.69 19.46 -10.47
N THR A 549 -10.42 18.69 -9.41
CA THR A 549 -9.32 18.89 -8.45
C THR A 549 -7.95 18.58 -9.05
N VAL A 550 -7.89 17.74 -10.10
CA VAL A 550 -6.63 17.36 -10.76
C VAL A 550 -6.14 18.50 -11.66
N ASN A 551 -4.87 18.87 -11.50
CA ASN A 551 -4.23 19.88 -12.35
C ASN A 551 -4.31 19.46 -13.82
N ASN A 552 -4.67 20.41 -14.69
CA ASN A 552 -4.84 20.16 -16.12
C ASN A 552 -5.81 19.01 -16.44
N SER A 553 -6.88 18.83 -15.65
CA SER A 553 -7.89 17.76 -15.82
C SER A 553 -8.37 17.60 -17.27
N ARG A 554 -8.55 18.70 -18.01
CA ARG A 554 -8.91 18.68 -19.44
C ARG A 554 -7.82 18.05 -20.32
N SER A 555 -6.56 18.43 -20.12
CA SER A 555 -5.43 17.83 -20.86
C SER A 555 -5.25 16.35 -20.50
N VAL A 556 -5.40 16.00 -19.23
CA VAL A 556 -5.35 14.61 -18.76
C VAL A 556 -6.46 13.78 -19.40
N SER A 557 -7.69 14.30 -19.45
CA SER A 557 -8.83 13.64 -20.12
C SER A 557 -8.56 13.36 -21.59
N MET A 558 -7.97 14.34 -22.31
CA MET A 558 -7.59 14.17 -23.71
C MET A 558 -6.52 13.09 -23.90
N LYS A 559 -5.49 13.06 -23.03
CA LYS A 559 -4.46 12.02 -23.06
C LYS A 559 -5.02 10.63 -22.78
N LEU A 560 -5.92 10.52 -21.80
CA LEU A 560 -6.60 9.25 -21.46
C LEU A 560 -7.43 8.74 -22.64
N LEU A 561 -8.21 9.61 -23.26
CA LEU A 561 -9.00 9.25 -24.43
C LEU A 561 -8.12 8.85 -25.62
N PHE A 562 -7.07 9.61 -25.94
CA PHE A 562 -6.16 9.26 -27.03
C PHE A 562 -5.55 7.85 -26.81
N ARG A 563 -5.16 7.54 -25.57
CA ARG A 563 -4.73 6.19 -25.17
C ARG A 563 -5.86 5.16 -25.28
N ALA A 564 -7.09 5.54 -24.92
CA ALA A 564 -8.27 4.68 -25.04
C ALA A 564 -8.51 4.31 -26.51
N LEU A 565 -8.52 5.29 -27.41
CA LEU A 565 -8.66 5.10 -28.86
C LEU A 565 -7.54 4.23 -29.42
N THR A 566 -6.30 4.58 -29.13
CA THR A 566 -5.12 3.85 -29.63
C THR A 566 -5.18 2.38 -29.24
N HIS A 567 -5.43 2.09 -27.96
CA HIS A 567 -5.48 0.71 -27.50
C HIS A 567 -6.75 -0.02 -27.93
N SER A 568 -7.87 0.70 -28.08
CA SER A 568 -9.11 0.13 -28.60
C SER A 568 -8.98 -0.34 -30.04
N ASN A 569 -8.28 0.42 -30.89
CA ASN A 569 -7.99 0.00 -32.27
C ASN A 569 -7.13 -1.27 -32.29
N VAL A 570 -6.16 -1.40 -31.37
CA VAL A 570 -5.39 -2.64 -31.20
C VAL A 570 -6.31 -3.82 -30.87
N LEU A 571 -7.22 -3.65 -29.91
CA LEU A 571 -8.16 -4.69 -29.53
C LEU A 571 -9.19 -5.02 -30.62
N PHE A 572 -9.68 -4.03 -31.39
CA PHE A 572 -10.60 -4.29 -32.48
C PHE A 572 -10.00 -5.16 -33.58
N ARG A 573 -8.71 -4.94 -33.91
CA ARG A 573 -7.95 -5.81 -34.84
C ARG A 573 -7.92 -7.24 -34.33
N GLU A 574 -7.61 -7.45 -33.05
CA GLU A 574 -7.60 -8.78 -32.42
C GLU A 574 -9.00 -9.40 -32.41
N PHE A 575 -10.03 -8.67 -31.96
CA PHE A 575 -11.40 -9.19 -31.83
C PHE A 575 -12.02 -9.57 -33.17
N ALA A 576 -11.72 -8.82 -34.24
CA ALA A 576 -12.18 -9.15 -35.57
C ALA A 576 -11.63 -10.50 -36.01
N LEU A 577 -10.34 -10.75 -35.74
CA LEU A 577 -9.63 -12.00 -36.05
C LEU A 577 -9.91 -13.16 -35.07
N ILE A 578 -10.93 -13.05 -34.22
CA ILE A 578 -11.47 -14.16 -33.41
C ILE A 578 -12.94 -14.43 -33.76
N SER A 579 -13.64 -13.45 -34.32
CA SER A 579 -15.09 -13.46 -34.45
C SER A 579 -15.61 -13.62 -35.89
N MET A 580 -14.81 -14.07 -36.85
CA MET A 580 -15.24 -14.15 -38.27
C MET A 580 -16.32 -15.21 -38.58
N TRP A 581 -16.68 -16.05 -37.62
CA TRP A 581 -17.70 -17.08 -37.78
C TRP A 581 -19.09 -16.50 -38.11
N ARG A 582 -19.75 -17.08 -39.10
CA ARG A 582 -21.13 -16.79 -39.49
C ARG A 582 -22.11 -17.45 -38.51
N VAL A 583 -22.15 -16.93 -37.29
CA VAL A 583 -23.03 -17.39 -36.21
C VAL A 583 -23.82 -16.23 -35.60
N PRO A 584 -25.04 -16.45 -35.07
CA PRO A 584 -25.86 -15.36 -34.48
C PRO A 584 -25.23 -14.65 -33.28
N ALA A 585 -24.29 -15.28 -32.59
CA ALA A 585 -23.68 -14.73 -31.38
C ALA A 585 -22.87 -13.46 -31.67
N MET A 586 -23.07 -12.41 -30.85
CA MET A 586 -22.35 -11.15 -30.96
C MET A 586 -20.93 -11.23 -30.39
N PRO A 587 -19.92 -10.59 -31.00
CA PRO A 587 -18.60 -10.45 -30.41
C PRO A 587 -18.64 -9.52 -29.18
N VAL A 588 -18.77 -10.12 -27.98
CA VAL A 588 -18.99 -9.41 -26.71
C VAL A 588 -17.90 -8.37 -26.41
N GLY A 589 -16.63 -8.68 -26.69
CA GLY A 589 -15.50 -7.76 -26.49
C GLY A 589 -15.64 -6.47 -27.30
N ALA A 590 -15.89 -6.57 -28.60
CA ALA A 590 -16.03 -5.42 -29.50
C ALA A 590 -17.23 -4.54 -29.11
N HIS A 591 -18.38 -5.16 -28.82
CA HIS A 591 -19.58 -4.43 -28.43
C HIS A 591 -19.41 -3.70 -27.09
N THR A 592 -18.77 -4.35 -26.11
CA THR A 592 -18.44 -3.73 -24.82
C THR A 592 -17.53 -2.51 -25.03
N LEU A 593 -16.54 -2.62 -25.91
CA LEU A 593 -15.59 -1.56 -26.18
C LEU A 593 -16.25 -0.34 -26.85
N LEU A 594 -17.11 -0.57 -27.85
CA LEU A 594 -17.92 0.48 -28.48
C LEU A 594 -18.81 1.19 -27.45
N SER A 595 -19.45 0.42 -26.55
CA SER A 595 -20.29 0.99 -25.49
C SER A 595 -19.51 1.86 -24.50
N LEU A 596 -18.30 1.46 -24.11
CA LEU A 596 -17.45 2.22 -23.20
C LEU A 596 -16.99 3.56 -23.78
N LEU A 597 -16.71 3.61 -25.09
CA LEU A 597 -16.22 4.81 -25.78
C LEU A 597 -17.34 5.75 -26.25
N ALA A 598 -18.59 5.29 -26.31
CA ALA A 598 -19.70 6.08 -26.85
C ALA A 598 -19.92 7.42 -26.13
N GLU A 599 -19.86 7.43 -24.80
CA GLU A 599 -20.06 8.65 -24.01
C GLU A 599 -18.82 9.57 -24.00
N PRO A 600 -17.58 9.08 -23.75
CA PRO A 600 -16.37 9.89 -23.87
C PRO A 600 -16.29 10.60 -25.23
N LEU A 601 -16.55 9.90 -26.34
CA LEU A 601 -16.48 10.46 -27.69
C LEU A 601 -17.53 11.55 -27.95
N LYS A 602 -18.76 11.40 -27.42
CA LYS A 602 -19.80 12.43 -27.52
C LYS A 602 -19.43 13.71 -26.78
N GLN A 603 -18.82 13.59 -25.60
CA GLN A 603 -18.43 14.76 -24.81
C GLN A 603 -17.37 15.63 -25.50
N LEU A 604 -16.67 15.10 -26.49
CA LEU A 604 -15.64 15.82 -27.24
C LEU A 604 -16.13 16.46 -28.52
N SER A 605 -17.26 16.01 -29.10
CA SER A 605 -17.78 16.59 -30.35
C SER A 605 -18.09 18.08 -30.23
N ASP A 606 -18.32 18.57 -29.01
CA ASP A 606 -18.59 19.98 -28.72
C ASP A 606 -17.33 20.83 -28.51
N ASP A 607 -16.14 20.23 -28.36
CA ASP A 607 -14.93 20.86 -27.82
C ASP A 607 -13.69 20.86 -28.77
N LEU A 608 -13.81 20.27 -29.96
CA LEU A 608 -12.69 19.90 -30.87
C LEU A 608 -11.99 21.03 -31.65
N VAL A 609 -12.35 22.30 -31.48
CA VAL A 609 -11.96 23.33 -32.47
C VAL A 609 -10.49 23.82 -32.37
N SER A 610 -9.65 23.38 -31.41
CA SER A 610 -8.33 24.02 -31.21
C SER A 610 -7.08 23.16 -30.99
N ILE A 611 -7.14 21.83 -30.85
CA ILE A 611 -5.97 21.02 -30.48
C ILE A 611 -5.97 19.62 -31.14
N GLU A 612 -6.18 19.53 -32.44
CA GLU A 612 -6.02 18.23 -33.14
C GLU A 612 -4.56 18.01 -33.56
N SER A 613 -3.89 17.03 -32.93
CA SER A 613 -2.67 16.45 -33.49
C SER A 613 -3.05 15.47 -34.60
N HIS A 614 -2.30 15.43 -35.71
CA HIS A 614 -2.51 14.50 -36.82
C HIS A 614 -2.76 13.05 -36.36
N GLU A 615 -1.93 12.56 -35.43
CA GLU A 615 -2.04 11.21 -34.86
C GLU A 615 -3.42 10.91 -34.23
N PHE A 616 -4.06 11.90 -33.59
CA PHE A 616 -5.38 11.71 -32.97
C PHE A 616 -6.45 11.47 -34.04
N SER A 617 -6.40 12.26 -35.12
CA SER A 617 -7.32 12.15 -36.25
C SER A 617 -7.21 10.77 -36.91
N GLU A 618 -5.99 10.26 -37.10
CA GLU A 618 -5.78 8.92 -37.67
C GLU A 618 -6.35 7.80 -36.78
N LYS A 619 -6.13 7.88 -35.45
CA LYS A 619 -6.70 6.89 -34.52
C LYS A 619 -8.22 6.97 -34.46
N LEU A 620 -8.79 8.16 -34.55
CA LEU A 620 -10.24 8.36 -34.60
C LEU A 620 -10.84 7.82 -35.89
N LYS A 621 -10.20 8.05 -37.04
CA LYS A 621 -10.61 7.48 -38.33
C LYS A 621 -10.63 5.96 -38.29
N GLU A 622 -9.56 5.34 -37.80
CA GLU A 622 -9.53 3.88 -37.66
C GLU A 622 -10.62 3.36 -36.69
N PHE A 623 -10.89 4.08 -35.60
CA PHE A 623 -11.99 3.74 -34.70
C PHE A 623 -13.35 3.79 -35.41
N GLN A 624 -13.59 4.81 -36.25
CA GLN A 624 -14.81 4.93 -37.04
C GLN A 624 -14.95 3.78 -38.03
N ASP A 625 -13.87 3.43 -38.73
CA ASP A 625 -13.82 2.27 -39.63
C ASP A 625 -14.20 0.98 -38.88
N TRP A 626 -13.69 0.76 -37.67
CA TRP A 626 -14.08 -0.39 -36.85
C TRP A 626 -15.54 -0.32 -36.38
N SER A 627 -16.01 0.85 -35.97
CA SER A 627 -17.41 1.05 -35.55
C SER A 627 -18.38 0.71 -36.68
N GLU A 628 -18.09 1.11 -37.91
CA GLU A 628 -18.90 0.78 -39.09
C GLU A 628 -18.84 -0.72 -39.41
N PHE A 629 -17.65 -1.34 -39.37
CA PHE A 629 -17.49 -2.78 -39.58
C PHE A 629 -18.32 -3.60 -38.59
N TYR A 630 -18.24 -3.29 -37.30
CA TYR A 630 -19.02 -4.01 -36.28
C TYR A 630 -20.52 -3.69 -36.35
N SER A 631 -20.92 -2.54 -36.92
CA SER A 631 -22.31 -2.27 -37.26
C SER A 631 -22.80 -3.21 -38.38
N CYS A 632 -21.99 -3.43 -39.42
CA CYS A 632 -22.30 -4.38 -40.50
C CYS A 632 -22.35 -5.84 -39.99
N ASP A 633 -21.40 -6.22 -39.13
CA ASP A 633 -21.39 -7.54 -38.48
C ASP A 633 -22.63 -7.74 -37.58
N ALA A 634 -23.07 -6.69 -36.89
CA ALA A 634 -24.26 -6.74 -36.05
C ALA A 634 -25.56 -6.95 -36.85
N THR A 635 -25.74 -6.22 -37.95
CA THR A 635 -26.92 -6.37 -38.83
C THR A 635 -26.96 -7.75 -39.46
N TYR A 636 -25.82 -8.24 -39.97
CA TYR A 636 -25.71 -9.59 -40.53
C TYR A 636 -26.10 -10.68 -39.54
N ARG A 637 -25.58 -10.65 -38.31
CA ARG A 637 -25.88 -11.67 -37.31
C ARG A 637 -27.32 -11.56 -36.79
N ASN A 638 -27.89 -10.35 -36.76
CA ASN A 638 -29.30 -10.16 -36.47
C ASN A 638 -30.17 -10.82 -37.56
N TRP A 639 -29.84 -10.61 -38.83
CA TRP A 639 -30.51 -11.31 -39.93
C TRP A 639 -30.35 -12.83 -39.82
N LEU A 640 -29.13 -13.34 -39.62
CA LEU A 640 -28.87 -14.78 -39.50
C LEU A 640 -29.64 -15.41 -38.33
N LYS A 641 -29.79 -14.67 -37.22
CA LYS A 641 -30.62 -15.10 -36.10
C LYS A 641 -32.08 -15.29 -36.53
N VAL A 642 -32.64 -14.30 -37.23
CA VAL A 642 -34.02 -14.35 -37.74
C VAL A 642 -34.19 -15.48 -38.76
N GLU A 643 -33.24 -15.65 -39.70
CA GLU A 643 -33.25 -16.73 -40.70
C GLU A 643 -33.25 -18.12 -40.04
N LEU A 644 -32.41 -18.34 -39.03
CA LEU A 644 -32.35 -19.61 -38.31
C LEU A 644 -33.60 -19.87 -37.47
N GLU A 645 -34.13 -18.86 -36.78
CA GLU A 645 -35.40 -18.96 -36.03
C GLU A 645 -36.57 -19.31 -36.97
N ASN A 646 -36.60 -18.71 -38.17
CA ASN A 646 -37.60 -19.02 -39.20
C ASN A 646 -37.43 -20.44 -39.75
N ALA A 647 -36.19 -20.91 -39.96
CA ALA A 647 -35.90 -22.24 -40.49
C ALA A 647 -36.35 -23.40 -39.56
N GLU A 648 -36.52 -23.14 -38.26
CA GLU A 648 -37.04 -24.12 -37.29
C GLU A 648 -38.57 -24.31 -37.41
N ILE A 649 -39.27 -23.37 -38.05
CA ILE A 649 -40.73 -23.36 -38.21
C ILE A 649 -41.11 -23.98 -39.57
N SER A 650 -42.20 -24.74 -39.62
CA SER A 650 -42.68 -25.30 -40.90
C SER A 650 -43.07 -24.16 -41.86
N PRO A 651 -42.75 -24.24 -43.17
CA PRO A 651 -43.10 -23.20 -44.15
C PRO A 651 -44.60 -22.85 -44.22
N VAL A 652 -45.46 -23.75 -43.75
CA VAL A 652 -46.93 -23.60 -43.71
C VAL A 652 -47.40 -22.86 -42.44
N GLU A 653 -46.59 -22.85 -41.38
CA GLU A 653 -46.88 -22.23 -40.08
C GLU A 653 -46.24 -20.83 -39.95
N LEU A 654 -45.36 -20.47 -40.89
CA LEU A 654 -44.62 -19.21 -40.91
C LEU A 654 -45.50 -18.03 -41.34
N SER A 655 -45.64 -17.04 -40.48
CA SER A 655 -46.50 -15.86 -40.70
C SER A 655 -45.91 -14.87 -41.73
N ASP A 656 -46.77 -14.07 -42.34
CA ASP A 656 -46.31 -13.01 -43.27
C ASP A 656 -45.46 -11.95 -42.56
N GLU A 657 -45.67 -11.71 -41.25
CA GLU A 657 -44.86 -10.79 -40.45
C GLU A 657 -43.43 -11.33 -40.24
N GLU A 658 -43.27 -12.61 -39.97
CA GLU A 658 -41.96 -13.26 -39.81
C GLU A 658 -41.14 -13.25 -41.11
N LYS A 659 -41.80 -13.51 -42.25
CA LYS A 659 -41.19 -13.39 -43.58
C LYS A 659 -40.78 -11.96 -43.90
N GLN A 660 -41.63 -11.00 -43.57
CA GLN A 660 -41.34 -9.58 -43.82
C GLN A 660 -40.19 -9.08 -42.94
N ASN A 661 -40.11 -9.52 -41.69
CA ASN A 661 -39.02 -9.17 -40.77
C ASN A 661 -37.67 -9.68 -41.26
N GLU A 662 -37.62 -10.92 -41.77
CA GLU A 662 -36.41 -11.50 -42.37
C GLU A 662 -35.95 -10.68 -43.59
N VAL A 663 -36.85 -10.33 -44.50
CA VAL A 663 -36.54 -9.50 -45.67
C VAL A 663 -36.05 -8.10 -45.26
N ILE A 664 -36.63 -7.50 -44.22
CA ILE A 664 -36.18 -6.19 -43.71
C ILE A 664 -34.75 -6.30 -43.14
N ALA A 665 -34.49 -7.30 -42.29
CA ALA A 665 -33.17 -7.51 -41.70
C ALA A 665 -32.09 -7.83 -42.77
N ALA A 666 -32.46 -8.60 -43.80
CA ALA A 666 -31.61 -8.91 -44.93
C ALA A 666 -31.26 -7.64 -45.74
N ARG A 667 -32.25 -6.79 -46.05
CA ARG A 667 -32.02 -5.52 -46.76
C ARG A 667 -31.16 -4.56 -45.95
N GLU A 668 -31.43 -4.42 -44.65
CA GLU A 668 -30.61 -3.60 -43.76
C GLU A 668 -29.14 -4.07 -43.72
N THR A 669 -28.92 -5.39 -43.70
CA THR A 669 -27.58 -5.99 -43.77
C THR A 669 -26.86 -5.62 -45.06
N LEU A 670 -27.54 -5.76 -46.21
CA LEU A 670 -26.97 -5.41 -47.52
C LEU A 670 -26.67 -3.93 -47.63
N ASP A 671 -27.62 -3.06 -47.27
CA ASP A 671 -27.47 -1.60 -47.38
C ASP A 671 -26.30 -1.10 -46.51
N THR A 672 -26.21 -1.58 -45.27
CA THR A 672 -25.13 -1.22 -44.34
C THR A 672 -23.76 -1.70 -44.84
N SER A 673 -23.69 -2.94 -45.34
CA SER A 673 -22.44 -3.52 -45.82
C SER A 673 -21.98 -2.89 -47.13
N LEU A 674 -22.90 -2.54 -48.03
CA LEU A 674 -22.59 -1.84 -49.28
C LEU A 674 -22.07 -0.44 -49.02
N LEU A 675 -22.66 0.30 -48.08
CA LEU A 675 -22.17 1.61 -47.64
C LEU A 675 -20.69 1.54 -47.21
N LEU A 676 -20.29 0.47 -46.50
CA LEU A 676 -18.90 0.24 -46.12
C LEU A 676 -18.01 -0.07 -47.33
N LEU A 677 -18.46 -0.96 -48.22
CA LEU A 677 -17.69 -1.47 -49.36
C LEU A 677 -17.53 -0.47 -50.51
N GLN A 678 -18.47 0.47 -50.66
CA GLN A 678 -18.51 1.46 -51.75
C GLN A 678 -17.75 2.77 -51.44
N ARG A 679 -17.00 2.85 -50.32
CA ARG A 679 -16.24 4.05 -49.94
C ARG A 679 -15.06 4.29 -50.88
N GLU A 680 -15.18 5.27 -51.77
CA GLU A 680 -14.12 5.66 -52.73
C GLU A 680 -13.07 6.60 -52.11
N GLU A 681 -13.50 7.68 -51.44
CA GLU A 681 -12.58 8.72 -50.93
C GLU A 681 -11.79 8.27 -49.68
N ASN A 682 -12.38 7.39 -48.87
CA ASN A 682 -11.79 6.88 -47.64
C ASN A 682 -12.07 5.39 -47.51
N PRO A 683 -11.37 4.52 -48.25
CA PRO A 683 -11.63 3.09 -48.19
C PRO A 683 -11.28 2.53 -46.81
N TRP A 684 -12.01 1.48 -46.41
CA TRP A 684 -11.93 0.91 -45.06
C TRP A 684 -10.52 0.42 -44.69
N LEU A 685 -10.00 0.90 -43.57
CA LEU A 685 -8.63 0.64 -43.08
C LEU A 685 -7.53 0.96 -44.11
N VAL A 686 -7.74 1.99 -44.94
CA VAL A 686 -6.66 2.65 -45.69
C VAL A 686 -6.18 3.88 -44.88
N PRO A 687 -4.88 3.96 -44.51
CA PRO A 687 -4.33 5.15 -43.86
C PRO A 687 -4.41 6.37 -44.79
N THR A 688 -4.60 7.56 -44.21
CA THR A 688 -4.72 8.84 -44.97
C THR A 688 -3.40 9.32 -45.55
N GLU A 689 -2.29 9.05 -44.87
CA GLU A 689 -0.93 9.34 -45.35
C GLU A 689 -0.09 8.06 -45.26
N ASP A 690 0.66 7.74 -46.33
CA ASP A 690 1.66 6.69 -46.25
C ASP A 690 2.82 7.22 -45.39
N HIS A 691 3.05 6.61 -44.22
CA HIS A 691 4.34 6.77 -43.54
C HIS A 691 5.41 6.08 -44.40
N ILE A 692 5.99 6.85 -45.32
CA ILE A 692 7.05 6.36 -46.19
C ILE A 692 8.30 6.20 -45.34
N LEU A 693 8.63 4.96 -44.99
CA LEU A 693 9.93 4.63 -44.43
C LEU A 693 10.95 4.55 -45.57
N GLU A 694 11.83 5.53 -45.66
CA GLU A 694 13.03 5.51 -46.49
C GLU A 694 14.23 5.21 -45.59
N SER A 695 14.84 4.03 -45.77
CA SER A 695 16.06 3.64 -45.05
C SER A 695 17.12 3.18 -46.05
N ASP A 696 18.34 3.67 -45.87
CA ASP A 696 19.53 3.23 -46.61
C ASP A 696 20.13 1.92 -46.01
N GLU A 697 19.72 1.55 -44.79
CA GLU A 697 20.13 0.32 -44.10
C GLU A 697 19.04 -0.77 -44.17
N PRO A 698 19.41 -2.06 -44.18
CA PRO A 698 18.44 -3.16 -44.29
C PRO A 698 17.55 -3.24 -43.04
N VAL A 699 16.28 -2.88 -43.20
CA VAL A 699 15.22 -3.00 -42.18
C VAL A 699 14.46 -4.31 -42.36
N PHE A 700 14.11 -4.96 -41.26
CA PHE A 700 13.27 -6.16 -41.26
C PHE A 700 11.86 -5.83 -40.78
N LEU A 701 10.90 -6.61 -41.24
CA LEU A 701 9.52 -6.62 -40.79
C LEU A 701 9.31 -7.83 -39.91
N GLU A 702 8.65 -7.66 -38.77
CA GLU A 702 8.29 -8.73 -37.87
C GLU A 702 6.79 -8.69 -37.55
N LEU A 703 6.15 -9.85 -37.62
CA LEU A 703 4.75 -10.07 -37.27
C LEU A 703 4.67 -11.19 -36.23
N HIS A 704 4.18 -10.85 -35.05
CA HIS A 704 4.05 -11.77 -33.93
C HIS A 704 2.57 -11.96 -33.63
N ALA A 705 2.13 -13.21 -33.68
CA ALA A 705 0.76 -13.59 -33.38
C ALA A 705 0.76 -14.69 -32.31
N THR A 706 -0.15 -14.57 -31.36
CA THR A 706 -0.52 -15.69 -30.51
C THR A 706 -1.91 -16.14 -30.90
N ALA A 707 -2.10 -17.45 -31.10
CA ALA A 707 -3.35 -17.99 -31.63
C ALA A 707 -3.65 -19.37 -31.06
N MET A 708 -4.93 -19.75 -31.08
CA MET A 708 -5.34 -21.13 -30.88
C MET A 708 -5.59 -21.81 -32.22
N LEU A 709 -5.33 -23.11 -32.27
CA LEU A 709 -5.67 -23.94 -33.42
C LEU A 709 -7.10 -24.48 -33.24
N CYS A 710 -7.99 -24.12 -34.15
CA CYS A 710 -9.39 -24.56 -34.12
C CYS A 710 -9.68 -25.40 -35.36
N SER A 711 -10.28 -26.57 -35.16
CA SER A 711 -10.74 -27.43 -36.25
C SER A 711 -11.99 -26.86 -36.93
N SER A 712 -12.34 -27.42 -38.09
CA SER A 712 -13.55 -27.01 -38.82
C SER A 712 -14.87 -27.25 -38.07
N SER A 713 -14.89 -28.12 -37.04
CA SER A 713 -16.05 -28.29 -36.15
C SER A 713 -16.11 -27.24 -35.04
N GLY A 714 -15.08 -26.40 -34.90
CA GLY A 714 -14.94 -25.43 -33.81
C GLY A 714 -14.22 -25.96 -32.56
N ASP A 715 -13.79 -27.23 -32.58
CA ASP A 715 -13.04 -27.83 -31.46
C ASP A 715 -11.58 -27.35 -31.45
N CYS A 716 -11.06 -27.05 -30.26
CA CYS A 716 -9.68 -26.61 -30.06
C CYS A 716 -8.70 -27.79 -30.13
N LEU A 717 -7.57 -27.60 -30.83
CA LEU A 717 -6.49 -28.58 -30.96
C LEU A 717 -5.34 -28.19 -30.05
N ALA A 718 -5.03 -29.04 -29.06
CA ALA A 718 -3.85 -28.86 -28.21
C ALA A 718 -2.57 -28.96 -29.07
N PRO A 719 -1.71 -27.93 -29.09
CA PRO A 719 -0.48 -27.93 -29.87
C PRO A 719 0.56 -28.89 -29.28
N ASP A 720 1.27 -29.59 -30.15
CA ASP A 720 2.47 -30.37 -29.82
C ASP A 720 3.63 -29.99 -30.75
N ALA A 721 4.83 -30.53 -30.49
CA ALA A 721 6.00 -30.22 -31.32
C ALA A 721 5.82 -30.60 -32.81
N THR A 722 5.02 -31.62 -33.09
CA THR A 722 4.73 -32.09 -34.46
C THR A 722 3.82 -31.10 -35.18
N LEU A 723 2.76 -30.64 -34.52
CA LEU A 723 1.84 -29.62 -35.02
C LEU A 723 2.56 -28.30 -35.24
N CYS A 724 3.39 -27.84 -34.31
CA CYS A 724 4.19 -26.62 -34.49
C CYS A 724 5.12 -26.73 -35.71
N THR A 725 5.81 -27.87 -35.89
CA THR A 725 6.69 -28.10 -37.05
C THR A 725 5.90 -28.14 -38.36
N THR A 726 4.72 -28.77 -38.35
CA THR A 726 3.86 -28.88 -39.53
C THR A 726 3.29 -27.51 -39.91
N LEU A 727 2.82 -26.74 -38.93
CA LEU A 727 2.33 -25.37 -39.12
C LEU A 727 3.43 -24.46 -39.66
N MET A 728 4.64 -24.53 -39.09
CA MET A 728 5.82 -23.79 -39.59
C MET A 728 6.11 -24.14 -41.06
N SER A 729 6.15 -25.43 -41.40
CA SER A 729 6.37 -25.86 -42.79
C SER A 729 5.26 -25.43 -43.74
N ALA A 730 4.01 -25.39 -43.27
CA ALA A 730 2.87 -24.99 -44.07
C ALA A 730 2.85 -23.47 -44.32
N LEU A 731 3.25 -22.67 -43.32
CA LEU A 731 3.46 -21.22 -43.46
C LEU A 731 4.56 -20.93 -44.48
N TYR A 732 5.71 -21.63 -44.43
CA TYR A 732 6.73 -21.52 -45.48
C TYR A 732 6.20 -21.87 -46.88
N SER A 733 5.33 -22.88 -46.97
CA SER A 733 4.74 -23.33 -48.23
C SER A 733 3.64 -22.40 -48.77
N SER A 734 3.23 -21.37 -48.02
CA SER A 734 2.23 -20.39 -48.44
C SER A 734 2.80 -19.32 -49.39
N VAL A 735 4.12 -19.29 -49.56
CA VAL A 735 4.88 -18.33 -50.33
C VAL A 735 5.79 -19.07 -51.32
N SER A 736 6.17 -18.44 -52.44
CA SER A 736 7.08 -19.08 -53.40
C SER A 736 8.52 -19.20 -52.86
N GLU A 737 9.27 -20.21 -53.32
CA GLU A 737 10.67 -20.40 -52.92
C GLU A 737 11.56 -19.19 -53.28
N GLU A 738 11.23 -18.50 -54.37
CA GLU A 738 11.92 -17.28 -54.81
C GLU A 738 11.71 -16.12 -53.84
N GLU A 739 10.46 -15.90 -53.40
CA GLU A 739 10.14 -14.87 -52.41
C GLU A 739 10.75 -15.16 -51.04
N VAL A 740 10.78 -16.43 -50.60
CA VAL A 740 11.43 -16.84 -49.35
C VAL A 740 12.92 -16.48 -49.35
N LEU A 741 13.62 -16.69 -50.47
CA LEU A 741 15.03 -16.36 -50.62
C LEU A 741 15.25 -14.84 -50.75
N ASN A 742 14.46 -14.17 -51.60
CA ASN A 742 14.61 -12.75 -51.88
C ASN A 742 14.31 -11.89 -50.65
N CYS A 743 13.26 -12.24 -49.89
CA CYS A 743 12.84 -11.51 -48.70
C CYS A 743 13.41 -12.10 -47.41
N GLN A 744 14.33 -13.08 -47.48
CA GLN A 744 14.95 -13.72 -46.32
C GLN A 744 13.94 -14.14 -45.23
N ILE A 745 12.85 -14.82 -45.63
CA ILE A 745 11.73 -15.10 -44.75
C ILE A 745 12.12 -16.12 -43.67
N MET A 746 11.82 -15.78 -42.41
CA MET A 746 11.96 -16.65 -41.26
C MET A 746 10.61 -16.86 -40.59
N VAL A 747 10.26 -18.12 -40.34
CA VAL A 747 9.04 -18.53 -39.63
C VAL A 747 9.46 -19.32 -38.40
N SER A 748 8.95 -18.92 -37.24
CA SER A 748 9.08 -19.66 -35.99
C SER A 748 7.71 -19.93 -35.41
N VAL A 749 7.46 -21.16 -34.99
CA VAL A 749 6.24 -21.58 -34.32
C VAL A 749 6.59 -22.35 -33.06
N SER A 750 6.08 -21.92 -31.92
CA SER A 750 6.30 -22.57 -30.62
C SER A 750 5.02 -22.64 -29.81
N ILE A 751 4.95 -23.59 -28.87
CA ILE A 751 3.87 -23.63 -27.87
C ILE A 751 4.07 -22.45 -26.92
N SER A 752 3.00 -21.74 -26.57
CA SER A 752 3.10 -20.61 -25.65
C SER A 752 3.53 -21.08 -24.26
N SER A 753 4.41 -20.32 -23.63
CA SER A 753 4.87 -20.60 -22.26
C SER A 753 3.80 -20.31 -21.19
N ARG A 754 2.74 -19.59 -21.55
CA ARG A 754 1.67 -19.15 -20.63
C ARG A 754 0.41 -20.00 -20.71
N ASP A 755 0.11 -20.51 -21.90
CA ASP A 755 -1.06 -21.35 -22.13
C ASP A 755 -0.70 -22.48 -23.10
N ASN A 756 -0.86 -23.72 -22.61
CA ASN A 756 -0.53 -24.92 -23.36
C ASN A 756 -1.45 -25.17 -24.55
N TYR A 757 -2.56 -24.43 -24.71
CA TYR A 757 -3.45 -24.49 -25.88
C TYR A 757 -3.14 -23.45 -26.96
N CYS A 758 -2.22 -22.52 -26.69
CA CYS A 758 -1.87 -21.45 -27.61
C CYS A 758 -0.54 -21.72 -28.31
N VAL A 759 -0.44 -21.30 -29.57
CA VAL A 759 0.81 -21.24 -30.34
C VAL A 759 1.26 -19.80 -30.52
N GLU A 760 2.56 -19.58 -30.43
CA GLU A 760 3.23 -18.33 -30.77
C GLU A 760 3.82 -18.48 -32.17
N VAL A 761 3.37 -17.62 -33.09
CA VAL A 761 3.81 -17.56 -34.49
C VAL A 761 4.58 -16.25 -34.69
N VAL A 762 5.84 -16.37 -35.06
CA VAL A 762 6.73 -15.25 -35.35
C VAL A 762 7.15 -15.34 -36.81
N LEU A 763 6.77 -14.34 -37.60
CA LEU A 763 7.18 -14.19 -38.99
C LEU A 763 8.12 -13.00 -39.12
N ARG A 764 9.25 -13.17 -39.80
CA ARG A 764 10.22 -12.10 -40.08
C ARG A 764 10.61 -12.11 -41.55
N CYS A 765 10.69 -10.95 -42.19
CA CYS A 765 11.24 -10.82 -43.55
C CYS A 765 11.99 -9.50 -43.74
N LEU A 766 12.83 -9.41 -44.76
CA LEU A 766 13.48 -8.18 -45.19
C LEU A 766 12.45 -7.24 -45.84
N ALA A 767 12.48 -5.96 -45.49
CA ALA A 767 11.64 -4.95 -46.13
C ALA A 767 12.11 -4.70 -47.57
N THR A 768 11.17 -4.60 -48.51
CA THR A 768 11.43 -4.41 -49.95
C THR A 768 10.61 -3.25 -50.50
N GLU A 769 10.95 -2.74 -51.68
CA GLU A 769 10.11 -1.73 -52.36
C GLU A 769 8.70 -2.30 -52.56
N LYS A 770 7.69 -1.58 -52.06
CA LYS A 770 6.25 -1.93 -52.03
C LYS A 770 5.82 -2.88 -50.90
N ASP A 771 6.75 -3.42 -50.10
CA ASP A 771 6.45 -4.14 -48.87
C ASP A 771 7.43 -3.76 -47.75
N GLY A 772 7.02 -2.76 -46.96
CA GLY A 772 7.80 -2.19 -45.86
C GLY A 772 8.61 -0.94 -46.23
N LEU A 773 8.90 -0.72 -47.51
CA LEU A 773 9.56 0.50 -48.01
C LEU A 773 8.75 1.15 -49.14
N GLY A 774 8.70 2.48 -49.17
CA GLY A 774 7.97 3.25 -50.20
C GLY A 774 6.46 3.29 -49.99
N SER A 775 5.72 3.76 -51.00
CA SER A 775 4.25 3.87 -50.94
C SER A 775 3.57 2.51 -51.10
N HIS A 776 2.56 2.23 -50.28
CA HIS A 776 1.91 0.92 -50.24
C HIS A 776 0.75 0.84 -51.24
N GLN A 777 1.06 0.60 -52.52
CA GLN A 777 0.08 0.68 -53.62
C GLN A 777 -1.22 -0.13 -53.44
N PHE A 778 -1.22 -1.22 -52.68
CA PHE A 778 -2.37 -2.12 -52.54
C PHE A 778 -2.97 -2.20 -51.12
N HIS A 779 -2.28 -1.63 -50.12
CA HIS A 779 -2.70 -1.67 -48.71
C HIS A 779 -3.18 -3.05 -48.20
N ASP A 780 -2.56 -4.12 -48.68
CA ASP A 780 -2.91 -5.51 -48.39
C ASP A 780 -2.00 -6.15 -47.32
N GLY A 781 -1.10 -5.35 -46.73
CA GLY A 781 -0.21 -5.74 -45.65
C GLY A 781 0.99 -6.58 -46.08
N GLY A 782 1.20 -6.72 -47.39
CA GLY A 782 2.37 -7.40 -47.94
C GLY A 782 2.38 -8.90 -47.67
N ILE A 783 3.59 -9.46 -47.63
CA ILE A 783 3.85 -10.89 -47.60
C ILE A 783 3.51 -11.51 -46.24
N LEU A 784 3.87 -10.85 -45.14
CA LEU A 784 3.62 -11.36 -43.79
C LEU A 784 2.12 -11.44 -43.48
N ALA A 785 1.35 -10.42 -43.91
CA ALA A 785 -0.10 -10.44 -43.78
C ALA A 785 -0.73 -11.55 -44.63
N ALA A 786 -0.24 -11.79 -45.85
CA ALA A 786 -0.74 -12.87 -46.71
C ALA A 786 -0.51 -14.26 -46.09
N MET A 787 0.69 -14.51 -45.57
CA MET A 787 1.04 -15.77 -44.88
C MET A 787 0.13 -16.05 -43.69
N LEU A 788 -0.04 -15.07 -42.81
CA LEU A 788 -0.87 -15.24 -41.61
C LEU A 788 -2.36 -15.32 -41.97
N ALA A 789 -2.83 -14.60 -42.98
CA ALA A 789 -4.19 -14.70 -43.49
C ALA A 789 -4.51 -16.12 -44.01
N ALA A 790 -3.57 -16.80 -44.65
CA ALA A 790 -3.77 -18.19 -45.10
C ALA A 790 -3.97 -19.15 -43.91
N GLY A 791 -3.24 -18.93 -42.81
CA GLY A 791 -3.43 -19.66 -41.55
C GLY A 791 -4.77 -19.35 -40.88
N PHE A 792 -5.13 -18.08 -40.80
CA PHE A 792 -6.42 -17.64 -40.26
C PHE A 792 -7.60 -18.24 -41.02
N LYS A 793 -7.56 -18.23 -42.35
CA LYS A 793 -8.62 -18.77 -43.22
C LYS A 793 -8.66 -20.30 -43.27
N GLY A 794 -7.68 -20.98 -42.67
CA GLY A 794 -7.57 -22.44 -42.68
C GLY A 794 -7.24 -23.03 -44.05
N GLU A 795 -6.40 -22.31 -44.80
CA GLU A 795 -6.03 -22.59 -46.19
C GLU A 795 -4.54 -22.89 -46.38
N LEU A 796 -3.84 -23.22 -45.29
CA LEU A 796 -2.43 -23.57 -45.36
C LEU A 796 -2.21 -24.88 -46.13
N ILE A 797 -1.43 -24.78 -47.21
CA ILE A 797 -1.05 -25.91 -48.05
C ILE A 797 -0.20 -26.88 -47.21
N ARG A 798 -0.53 -28.18 -47.25
CA ARG A 798 0.13 -29.25 -46.45
C ARG A 798 -0.12 -29.17 -44.94
N PHE A 799 -1.10 -28.39 -44.50
CA PHE A 799 -1.63 -28.47 -43.14
C PHE A 799 -2.96 -29.26 -43.10
N GLN A 800 -3.51 -29.46 -41.90
CA GLN A 800 -4.82 -30.08 -41.75
C GLN A 800 -5.91 -29.16 -42.35
N ALA A 801 -6.67 -29.70 -43.30
CA ALA A 801 -7.66 -28.92 -44.04
C ALA A 801 -8.76 -28.37 -43.11
N GLY A 802 -9.01 -27.07 -43.18
CA GLY A 802 -10.04 -26.41 -42.38
C GLY A 802 -9.66 -26.14 -40.92
N VAL A 803 -8.40 -26.37 -40.53
CA VAL A 803 -7.90 -25.89 -39.23
C VAL A 803 -7.50 -24.42 -39.34
N THR A 804 -8.11 -23.56 -38.54
CA THR A 804 -7.89 -22.11 -38.52
C THR A 804 -7.03 -21.68 -37.33
N LEU A 805 -6.39 -20.52 -37.46
CA LEU A 805 -5.75 -19.81 -36.36
C LEU A 805 -6.72 -18.79 -35.78
N GLU A 806 -7.25 -18.98 -34.57
CA GLU A 806 -7.99 -17.94 -33.85
C GLU A 806 -7.00 -17.01 -33.14
N ILE A 807 -6.77 -15.81 -33.71
CA ILE A 807 -5.69 -14.90 -33.28
C ILE A 807 -6.09 -14.15 -32.01
N SER A 808 -5.44 -14.46 -30.90
CA SER A 808 -5.71 -13.85 -29.60
C SER A 808 -4.92 -12.57 -29.36
N ARG A 809 -3.69 -12.49 -29.88
CA ARG A 809 -2.82 -11.32 -29.78
C ARG A 809 -2.08 -11.13 -31.10
N LEU A 810 -1.93 -9.89 -31.52
CA LEU A 810 -1.27 -9.54 -32.78
C LEU A 810 -0.48 -8.24 -32.66
N ASP A 811 0.80 -8.29 -33.00
CA ASP A 811 1.71 -7.14 -32.98
C ASP A 811 2.64 -7.19 -34.20
N ALA A 812 2.95 -6.03 -34.81
CA ALA A 812 3.85 -5.94 -35.95
C ALA A 812 4.80 -4.74 -35.83
N TRP A 813 6.06 -4.92 -36.19
CA TRP A 813 7.11 -3.90 -36.06
C TRP A 813 8.18 -3.97 -37.15
N TYR A 814 8.86 -2.86 -37.32
CA TYR A 814 10.15 -2.76 -37.98
C TYR A 814 11.25 -3.16 -36.99
N SER A 815 12.22 -3.97 -37.44
CA SER A 815 13.39 -4.35 -36.64
C SER A 815 14.70 -4.16 -37.40
N GLY A 816 15.73 -3.76 -36.66
CA GLY A 816 17.08 -3.63 -37.17
C GLY A 816 17.74 -5.00 -37.42
N SER A 817 18.90 -4.99 -38.07
CA SER A 817 19.68 -6.21 -38.32
C SER A 817 20.12 -6.93 -37.04
N ASP A 818 20.21 -6.21 -35.92
CA ASP A 818 20.53 -6.73 -34.58
C ASP A 818 19.30 -7.24 -33.81
N GLY A 819 18.09 -7.10 -34.37
CA GLY A 819 16.82 -7.46 -33.73
C GLY A 819 16.26 -6.41 -32.79
N SER A 820 16.83 -5.19 -32.76
CA SER A 820 16.23 -4.07 -32.04
C SER A 820 14.94 -3.60 -32.74
N ILE A 821 13.93 -3.20 -31.96
CA ILE A 821 12.63 -2.74 -32.50
C ILE A 821 12.74 -1.25 -32.84
N GLU A 822 12.48 -0.89 -34.09
CA GLU A 822 12.61 0.50 -34.60
C GLU A 822 11.27 1.26 -34.56
N GLY A 823 10.14 0.58 -34.75
CA GLY A 823 8.81 1.21 -34.72
C GLY A 823 7.67 0.27 -35.14
N PRO A 824 6.39 0.64 -34.97
CA PRO A 824 5.26 -0.24 -35.29
C PRO A 824 4.97 -0.30 -36.80
N ALA A 825 4.88 -1.51 -37.35
CA ALA A 825 4.54 -1.77 -38.75
C ALA A 825 3.02 -1.98 -38.92
N THR A 826 2.24 -0.96 -38.55
CA THR A 826 0.77 -1.08 -38.46
C THR A 826 0.07 -1.44 -39.78
N TYR A 827 0.66 -1.09 -40.92
CA TYR A 827 0.14 -1.43 -42.25
C TYR A 827 0.00 -2.95 -42.47
N ILE A 828 0.88 -3.76 -41.87
CA ILE A 828 0.81 -5.24 -41.94
C ILE A 828 -0.47 -5.72 -41.27
N VAL A 829 -0.76 -5.18 -40.08
CA VAL A 829 -1.95 -5.56 -39.31
C VAL A 829 -3.23 -5.05 -39.97
N HIS A 830 -3.23 -3.81 -40.49
CA HIS A 830 -4.36 -3.28 -41.27
C HIS A 830 -4.62 -4.14 -42.50
N GLY A 831 -3.59 -4.46 -43.27
CA GLY A 831 -3.69 -5.33 -44.43
C GLY A 831 -4.17 -6.74 -44.11
N LEU A 832 -3.68 -7.34 -43.02
CA LEU A 832 -4.20 -8.63 -42.53
C LEU A 832 -5.69 -8.54 -42.20
N CYS A 833 -6.10 -7.52 -41.45
CA CYS A 833 -7.50 -7.28 -41.14
C CYS A 833 -8.32 -7.15 -42.44
N ARG A 834 -7.84 -6.41 -43.44
CA ARG A 834 -8.51 -6.29 -44.75
C ARG A 834 -8.61 -7.61 -45.50
N ARG A 835 -7.54 -8.41 -45.54
CA ARG A 835 -7.53 -9.75 -46.14
C ARG A 835 -8.53 -10.69 -45.49
N CYS A 836 -8.84 -10.52 -44.21
CA CYS A 836 -9.78 -11.37 -43.50
C CYS A 836 -11.22 -10.81 -43.50
N CYS A 837 -11.38 -9.52 -43.20
CA CYS A 837 -12.68 -8.88 -42.99
C CYS A 837 -13.42 -8.58 -44.29
N ILE A 838 -12.77 -7.97 -45.31
CA ILE A 838 -13.46 -7.52 -46.54
C ILE A 838 -14.04 -8.71 -47.32
N PRO A 839 -13.27 -9.78 -47.61
CA PRO A 839 -13.83 -10.95 -48.29
C PRO A 839 -15.00 -11.56 -47.51
N GLU A 840 -14.92 -11.59 -46.19
CA GLU A 840 -15.96 -12.17 -45.35
C GLU A 840 -17.24 -11.32 -45.33
N VAL A 841 -17.13 -9.98 -45.30
CA VAL A 841 -18.30 -9.09 -45.49
C VAL A 841 -18.96 -9.33 -46.84
N VAL A 842 -18.18 -9.46 -47.91
CA VAL A 842 -18.71 -9.74 -49.25
C VAL A 842 -19.41 -11.10 -49.30
N LEU A 843 -18.81 -12.16 -48.75
CA LEU A 843 -19.41 -13.49 -48.73
C LEU A 843 -20.71 -13.52 -47.92
N ARG A 844 -20.78 -12.77 -46.82
CA ARG A 844 -22.00 -12.56 -46.04
C ARG A 844 -23.08 -11.83 -46.85
N CYS A 845 -22.72 -10.79 -47.58
CA CYS A 845 -23.64 -10.13 -48.51
C CYS A 845 -24.17 -11.10 -49.58
N MET A 846 -23.29 -11.92 -50.17
CA MET A 846 -23.69 -12.93 -51.16
C MET A 846 -24.66 -13.96 -50.58
N GLN A 847 -24.40 -14.42 -49.36
CA GLN A 847 -25.30 -15.33 -48.65
C GLN A 847 -26.69 -14.68 -48.44
N VAL A 848 -26.74 -13.42 -48.00
CA VAL A 848 -27.98 -12.66 -47.84
C VAL A 848 -28.69 -12.48 -49.19
N CYS A 849 -27.95 -12.22 -50.27
CA CYS A 849 -28.51 -12.12 -51.62
C CYS A 849 -29.18 -13.43 -52.06
N VAL A 850 -28.54 -14.57 -51.82
CA VAL A 850 -29.10 -15.90 -52.13
C VAL A 850 -30.41 -16.13 -51.37
N SER A 851 -30.43 -15.83 -50.07
CA SER A 851 -31.63 -15.96 -49.23
C SER A 851 -32.78 -15.05 -49.68
N LEU A 852 -32.47 -13.80 -50.05
CA LEU A 852 -33.45 -12.84 -50.58
C LEU A 852 -34.09 -13.29 -51.90
N VAL A 853 -33.30 -13.80 -52.85
CA VAL A 853 -33.86 -14.32 -54.12
C VAL A 853 -34.67 -15.59 -53.89
N GLY A 854 -34.19 -16.51 -53.04
CA GLY A 854 -34.94 -17.71 -52.66
C GLY A 854 -36.29 -17.38 -52.00
N SER A 855 -36.37 -16.23 -51.32
CA SER A 855 -37.60 -15.70 -50.72
C SER A 855 -38.45 -14.84 -51.69
N GLY A 856 -38.13 -14.83 -52.99
CA GLY A 856 -38.85 -14.07 -54.02
C GLY A 856 -38.66 -12.56 -53.99
N ASN A 857 -37.62 -12.07 -53.32
CA ASN A 857 -37.32 -10.66 -53.12
C ASN A 857 -35.92 -10.29 -53.66
N PRO A 858 -35.65 -10.41 -54.98
CA PRO A 858 -34.31 -10.21 -55.53
C PRO A 858 -33.76 -8.80 -55.20
N PRO A 859 -32.52 -8.71 -54.67
CA PRO A 859 -31.90 -7.42 -54.35
C PRO A 859 -31.37 -6.73 -55.62
N ASN A 860 -31.54 -5.41 -55.69
CA ASN A 860 -31.02 -4.60 -56.81
C ASN A 860 -29.48 -4.43 -56.77
N SER A 861 -28.88 -4.67 -55.62
CA SER A 861 -27.46 -4.42 -55.35
C SER A 861 -26.54 -5.62 -55.62
N HIS A 862 -27.07 -6.76 -56.06
CA HIS A 862 -26.29 -7.96 -56.35
C HIS A 862 -25.24 -7.73 -57.45
N ASP A 863 -25.63 -7.10 -58.57
CA ASP A 863 -24.70 -6.75 -59.66
C ASP A 863 -23.60 -5.77 -59.18
N GLU A 864 -23.92 -4.88 -58.24
CA GLU A 864 -22.95 -3.95 -57.65
C GLU A 864 -21.88 -4.70 -56.83
N LEU A 865 -22.25 -5.75 -56.09
CA LEU A 865 -21.30 -6.59 -55.35
C LEU A 865 -20.33 -7.33 -56.29
N ILE A 866 -20.83 -7.88 -57.40
CA ILE A 866 -19.97 -8.53 -58.40
C ILE A 866 -18.99 -7.52 -59.00
N ASN A 867 -19.48 -6.33 -59.36
CA ASN A 867 -18.64 -5.26 -59.90
C ASN A 867 -17.59 -4.80 -58.88
N LEU A 868 -17.93 -4.69 -57.60
CA LEU A 868 -16.97 -4.32 -56.54
C LEU A 868 -15.82 -5.33 -56.42
N VAL A 869 -16.10 -6.63 -56.49
CA VAL A 869 -15.07 -7.67 -56.40
C VAL A 869 -14.23 -7.76 -57.67
N THR A 870 -14.85 -7.64 -58.84
CA THR A 870 -14.20 -7.84 -60.15
C THR A 870 -13.47 -6.59 -60.66
N ASN A 871 -13.80 -5.40 -60.14
CA ASN A 871 -13.14 -4.16 -60.53
C ASN A 871 -11.67 -4.16 -60.09
N PRO A 872 -10.70 -4.07 -61.02
CA PRO A 872 -9.28 -3.99 -60.67
C PRO A 872 -8.92 -2.73 -59.88
N GLU A 873 -9.70 -1.66 -59.97
CA GLU A 873 -9.45 -0.38 -59.27
C GLU A 873 -9.79 -0.44 -57.77
N THR A 874 -10.78 -1.26 -57.37
CA THR A 874 -11.10 -1.47 -55.94
C THR A 874 -10.07 -2.37 -55.24
N GLY A 875 -9.36 -3.21 -56.01
CA GLY A 875 -8.32 -4.12 -55.52
C GLY A 875 -8.84 -5.29 -54.67
N PHE A 876 -10.16 -5.42 -54.47
CA PHE A 876 -10.76 -6.41 -53.58
C PHE A 876 -10.41 -7.85 -53.96
N ILE A 877 -10.37 -8.18 -55.25
CA ILE A 877 -10.04 -9.54 -55.73
C ILE A 877 -8.71 -10.09 -55.16
N ARG A 878 -7.75 -9.21 -54.82
CA ARG A 878 -6.43 -9.60 -54.27
C ARG A 878 -6.47 -9.94 -52.78
N LEU A 879 -7.52 -9.54 -52.08
CA LEU A 879 -7.74 -9.83 -50.67
C LEU A 879 -8.36 -11.22 -50.46
N PHE A 880 -9.09 -11.72 -51.46
CA PHE A 880 -9.68 -13.04 -51.42
C PHE A 880 -8.62 -14.13 -51.55
N SER A 881 -8.84 -15.21 -50.82
CA SER A 881 -8.13 -16.46 -51.07
C SER A 881 -8.80 -17.24 -52.21
N GLN A 882 -8.11 -18.27 -52.72
CA GLN A 882 -8.67 -19.12 -53.77
C GLN A 882 -9.95 -19.83 -53.32
N ARG A 883 -10.02 -20.28 -52.06
CA ARG A 883 -11.20 -20.95 -51.52
C ARG A 883 -12.37 -19.98 -51.32
N GLN A 884 -12.11 -18.77 -50.85
CA GLN A 884 -13.14 -17.74 -50.73
C GLN A 884 -13.68 -17.30 -52.10
N LEU A 885 -12.83 -17.21 -53.14
CA LEU A 885 -13.31 -16.98 -54.51
C LEU A 885 -14.17 -18.14 -55.02
N GLN A 886 -13.80 -19.38 -54.70
CA GLN A 886 -14.62 -20.54 -55.04
C GLN A 886 -15.98 -20.48 -54.35
N GLU A 887 -16.02 -20.13 -53.07
CA GLU A 887 -17.26 -19.95 -52.30
C GLU A 887 -18.11 -18.80 -52.86
N PHE A 888 -17.50 -17.67 -53.20
CA PHE A 888 -18.15 -16.54 -53.87
C PHE A 888 -18.84 -16.98 -55.17
N LEU A 889 -18.15 -17.77 -56.01
CA LEU A 889 -18.72 -18.31 -57.25
C LEU A 889 -19.83 -19.34 -56.99
N LEU A 890 -19.79 -20.08 -55.87
CA LEU A 890 -20.86 -20.99 -55.48
C LEU A 890 -22.12 -20.21 -55.10
N PHE A 891 -22.01 -19.15 -54.30
CA PHE A 891 -23.15 -18.28 -53.99
C PHE A 891 -23.71 -17.62 -55.25
N GLU A 892 -22.86 -17.16 -56.16
CA GLU A 892 -23.30 -16.59 -57.44
C GLU A 892 -24.10 -17.59 -58.27
N ARG A 893 -23.64 -18.84 -58.30
CA ARG A 893 -24.35 -19.93 -58.97
C ARG A 893 -25.71 -20.19 -58.32
N GLU A 894 -25.77 -20.27 -57.00
CA GLU A 894 -27.03 -20.49 -56.26
C GLU A 894 -28.02 -19.34 -56.47
N TYR A 895 -27.55 -18.10 -56.40
CA TYR A 895 -28.34 -16.91 -56.70
C TYR A 895 -28.94 -16.97 -58.11
N THR A 896 -28.13 -17.31 -59.11
CA THR A 896 -28.57 -17.41 -60.51
C THR A 896 -29.63 -18.51 -60.67
N ILE A 897 -29.46 -19.65 -60.00
CA ILE A 897 -30.45 -20.75 -60.04
C ILE A 897 -31.78 -20.29 -59.48
N TYR A 898 -31.80 -19.71 -58.26
CA TYR A 898 -33.05 -19.21 -57.67
C TYR A 898 -33.70 -18.11 -58.50
N LYS A 899 -32.90 -17.23 -59.13
CA LYS A 899 -33.44 -16.20 -60.02
C LYS A 899 -34.12 -16.80 -61.25
N MET A 900 -33.52 -17.83 -61.86
CA MET A 900 -34.12 -18.55 -62.99
C MET A 900 -35.41 -19.27 -62.58
N GLU A 901 -35.42 -19.92 -61.41
CA GLU A 901 -36.63 -20.57 -60.87
C GLU A 901 -37.76 -19.55 -60.66
N LEU A 902 -37.45 -18.36 -60.14
CA LEU A 902 -38.42 -17.28 -59.96
C LEU A 902 -38.98 -16.77 -61.30
N GLU A 903 -38.12 -16.63 -62.32
CA GLU A 903 -38.51 -16.23 -63.67
C GLU A 903 -39.38 -17.31 -64.35
N GLU A 904 -39.10 -18.60 -64.11
CA GLU A 904 -39.93 -19.72 -64.58
C GLU A 904 -41.30 -19.76 -63.89
N GLU A 905 -41.36 -19.55 -62.57
CA GLU A 905 -42.63 -19.47 -61.83
C GLU A 905 -43.48 -18.25 -62.21
N GLN A 906 -42.86 -17.14 -62.61
CA GLN A 906 -43.57 -15.95 -63.11
C GLN A 906 -44.06 -16.10 -64.56
N THR A 907 -43.48 -17.02 -65.33
CA THR A 907 -43.84 -17.28 -66.73
C THR A 907 -44.77 -18.48 -66.92
N ALA A 908 -44.89 -19.36 -65.93
CA ALA A 908 -45.88 -20.43 -65.81
C ALA A 908 -47.24 -19.91 -65.29
#